data_AF-A0A8T2VLD5-F1
#
_entry.id   AF-A0A8T2VLD5-F1
#
_cell.length_a   1.000
_cell.length_b   1.000
_cell.length_c   1.000
_cell.angle_alpha   90.00
_cell.angle_beta   90.00
_cell.angle_gamma   90.00
#
_symmetry.space_group_name_H-M   'P 1'
#
loop_
_entity.id
_entity.type
_entity.pdbx_description
1 polymer ?
#
loop_
_entity_poly.entity_id
_entity_poly.type
_entity_poly.pdbx_seq_one_letter_code
_entity_poly.pdbx_strand_id
1 'polypeptide(L)'
;MADVESDSGGKGLIEALKKLPIALVGKPRCAYSIEAYEMLCVAAANIGGADSVSVYWLDGTPASAAIHTALKEELHQPTVPYVFINGEFIGGCDSTKFLQTQGTLAPKVYAAAAAHGLYKPSFRATQKSKEAGGVDNGVNIAHGRGGAHNATQGLSKDAAHPQPVAVPYSPDESFLDSNFKPGVAETGPSAPPPLFFFPEVVDSTVVRLTAIQVVIICILGVIFRTHLWAKYMILGLAVENVLRFTFGSGPSPLAQLARCGAALLKPHFKPGVPKQFAVACGSFMAIVSTIFLFVSGFDSQEIIPACFLSVYASLAFAEAALDFCMGCVMFGWLVQFGILDKNVYAVGIATKPEAEYTYSEATKMVELSEPERIRLQYPGKPASVIDVKYKVKTNDHDRQVVNIFKHVKIAHFNMILGFCGLAALWRMAAMRNIGGAAGLSISNTPGDVFTIISVSLYGIFGGLYIIKLFKYPNKVSKEWMCPLRSNMFVVPPACLVLLAFAINGRFDNAETLAKVLFWIGAPINLLLALYLAALWITDNHSQEHLNAAWLLAPMACFVCALIAPFLDSVYTEAAYLWFSIAVALTIPLYIITFHKSLLFNEPDDRNRLLKWTWVAAPAVACAAQSVLNAFTQGPLVTEVAFESLSFDFTSRVLYFIALGLGIILAMLFLTGHTSRLKFDPTSTWGVTFPLEALALVTLMYAAAVQGSLSTGMAYAGLTVASAAVALCTFQSLQTLLMGSFFVMDAKYGPLSQQILTHEAFRNAGARLTAAVGALDPDKTGSVNGAALADFALQFRRYRMAFAWHAEQEETVIFREFESYVPELCSRQHLEHAEHELVMERWAAAIEALEASSDPDSKKDNSATVTESLDLLMSEIPHFVVEFEAHLVGEEEHLQRGGRKHLNVDLQKQMIRKIWDTTPVEVWTEFFPFVVANLPMHQQRVKFIRCFAVWAVPERAQLIGRMIAMGVDAPLWSRIKLYVPEIVPRGDSNWRKFF
;
A
#
# COMPACT_ATOMS: atom_id res chain seq x y z
N MET A 1 49.60 -21.84 17.08
CA MET A 1 50.16 -22.67 15.98
C MET A 1 51.44 -22.10 15.38
N ALA A 2 51.71 -20.78 15.49
CA ALA A 2 53.00 -20.20 15.08
C ALA A 2 54.22 -20.72 15.91
N ASP A 3 54.00 -21.20 17.15
CA ASP A 3 55.07 -21.72 18.02
C ASP A 3 55.44 -23.21 17.79
N VAL A 4 54.89 -23.88 16.78
CA VAL A 4 55.19 -25.31 16.47
C VAL A 4 56.26 -25.44 15.37
N GLU A 5 56.70 -24.32 14.78
CA GLU A 5 57.61 -24.33 13.62
C GLU A 5 59.10 -24.55 13.95
N SER A 6 59.50 -24.57 15.22
CA SER A 6 60.88 -24.86 15.61
C SER A 6 61.01 -26.21 16.32
N ASP A 7 61.55 -27.19 15.59
CA ASP A 7 62.33 -28.34 16.10
C ASP A 7 61.69 -29.75 16.21
N SER A 8 60.51 -30.03 15.62
CA SER A 8 59.88 -31.38 15.76
C SER A 8 59.26 -32.06 14.52
N GLY A 9 59.33 -31.46 13.32
CA GLY A 9 58.86 -32.10 12.09
C GLY A 9 57.37 -32.52 12.09
N GLY A 10 56.95 -33.33 11.12
CA GLY A 10 55.53 -33.74 10.97
C GLY A 10 54.93 -34.43 12.21
N LYS A 11 55.75 -35.06 13.05
CA LYS A 11 55.36 -35.68 14.33
C LYS A 11 54.89 -34.65 15.35
N GLY A 12 55.63 -33.55 15.54
CA GLY A 12 55.22 -32.48 16.45
C GLY A 12 53.92 -31.79 16.02
N LEU A 13 53.70 -31.68 14.71
CA LEU A 13 52.43 -31.16 14.18
C LEU A 13 51.26 -32.10 14.49
N ILE A 14 51.41 -33.41 14.34
CA ILE A 14 50.36 -34.38 14.72
C ILE A 14 50.03 -34.26 16.21
N GLU A 15 51.04 -34.18 17.09
CA GLU A 15 50.80 -34.02 18.53
C GLU A 15 50.09 -32.70 18.87
N ALA A 16 50.38 -31.61 18.13
CA ALA A 16 49.68 -30.35 18.29
C ALA A 16 48.22 -30.42 17.78
N LEU A 17 48.00 -31.05 16.62
CA LEU A 17 46.66 -31.24 16.05
C LEU A 17 45.77 -32.09 16.95
N LYS A 18 46.34 -33.10 17.62
CA LYS A 18 45.59 -33.95 18.55
C LYS A 18 45.08 -33.22 19.79
N LYS A 19 45.65 -32.05 20.12
CA LYS A 19 45.22 -31.21 21.25
C LYS A 19 44.09 -30.25 20.88
N LEU A 20 43.70 -30.19 19.60
CA LEU A 20 42.65 -29.31 19.12
C LEU A 20 41.30 -30.05 19.05
N PRO A 21 40.18 -29.34 19.29
CA PRO A 21 38.84 -29.93 19.28
C PRO A 21 38.48 -30.48 17.90
N ILE A 22 38.72 -29.69 16.86
CA ILE A 22 38.48 -30.02 15.46
C ILE A 22 39.65 -29.43 14.70
N ALA A 23 40.38 -30.26 13.97
CA ALA A 23 41.50 -29.81 13.17
C ALA A 23 41.47 -30.41 11.77
N LEU A 24 41.79 -29.59 10.77
CA LEU A 24 41.90 -30.00 9.37
C LEU A 24 43.25 -29.56 8.81
N VAL A 25 43.99 -30.50 8.25
CA VAL A 25 45.19 -30.20 7.46
C VAL A 25 44.86 -30.38 5.99
N GLY A 26 44.93 -29.30 5.20
CA GLY A 26 44.47 -29.31 3.82
C GLY A 26 45.34 -28.48 2.89
N LYS A 27 44.94 -28.41 1.61
CA LYS A 27 45.45 -27.41 0.67
C LYS A 27 44.32 -26.48 0.25
N PRO A 28 44.50 -25.15 0.26
CA PRO A 28 43.45 -24.19 -0.04
C PRO A 28 42.97 -24.25 -1.50
N ARG A 29 43.75 -24.88 -2.41
CA ARG A 29 43.37 -25.13 -3.81
C ARG A 29 42.82 -26.54 -4.06
N CYS A 30 42.69 -27.38 -3.04
CA CYS A 30 42.15 -28.73 -3.18
C CYS A 30 40.65 -28.74 -2.88
N ALA A 31 39.83 -29.09 -3.88
CA ALA A 31 38.37 -29.14 -3.75
C ALA A 31 37.92 -30.04 -2.58
N TYR A 32 38.57 -31.18 -2.36
CA TYR A 32 38.26 -32.09 -1.26
C TYR A 32 38.62 -31.54 0.12
N SER A 33 39.63 -30.67 0.22
CA SER A 33 39.97 -30.01 1.49
C SER A 33 38.98 -28.91 1.84
N ILE A 34 38.51 -28.15 0.84
CA ILE A 34 37.47 -27.13 1.00
C ILE A 34 36.16 -27.80 1.43
N GLU A 35 35.76 -28.86 0.72
CA GLU A 35 34.52 -29.58 1.01
C GLU A 35 34.50 -30.20 2.40
N ALA A 36 35.61 -30.82 2.84
CA ALA A 36 35.73 -31.34 4.20
C ALA A 36 35.67 -30.22 5.26
N TYR A 37 36.25 -29.06 4.99
CA TYR A 37 36.19 -27.91 5.88
C TYR A 37 34.76 -27.35 5.99
N GLU A 38 34.04 -27.21 4.88
CA GLU A 38 32.65 -26.75 4.87
C GLU A 38 31.74 -27.71 5.65
N MET A 39 31.88 -29.03 5.47
CA MET A 39 31.12 -30.01 6.23
C MET A 39 31.40 -29.93 7.73
N LEU A 40 32.66 -29.73 8.13
CA LEU A 40 33.00 -29.54 9.55
C LEU A 40 32.44 -28.24 10.12
N CYS A 41 32.45 -27.14 9.35
CA CYS A 41 31.86 -25.87 9.77
C CYS A 41 30.35 -25.98 9.96
N VAL A 42 29.66 -26.69 9.06
CA VAL A 42 28.22 -26.97 9.16
C VAL A 42 27.94 -27.84 10.39
N ALA A 43 28.69 -28.92 10.59
CA ALA A 43 28.58 -29.77 11.77
C ALA A 43 28.86 -29.01 13.09
N ALA A 44 29.67 -27.96 13.03
CA ALA A 44 30.03 -27.12 14.16
C ALA A 44 29.22 -25.81 14.28
N ALA A 45 28.16 -25.62 13.49
CA ALA A 45 27.39 -24.37 13.44
C ALA A 45 26.89 -23.90 14.83
N ASN A 46 26.54 -24.84 15.71
CA ASN A 46 26.01 -24.56 17.06
C ASN A 46 27.09 -24.34 18.15
N ILE A 47 28.37 -24.45 17.80
CA ILE A 47 29.50 -24.33 18.75
C ILE A 47 30.57 -23.33 18.28
N GLY A 48 30.25 -22.47 17.31
CA GLY A 48 31.14 -21.43 16.78
C GLY A 48 31.40 -21.51 15.27
N GLY A 49 30.84 -22.50 14.57
CA GLY A 49 30.98 -22.62 13.11
C GLY A 49 32.43 -22.67 12.67
N ALA A 50 32.81 -21.80 11.74
CA ALA A 50 34.19 -21.69 11.23
C ALA A 50 35.24 -21.42 12.32
N ASP A 51 34.90 -20.65 13.36
CA ASP A 51 35.84 -20.28 14.43
C ASP A 51 36.21 -21.47 15.33
N SER A 52 35.44 -22.56 15.27
CA SER A 52 35.67 -23.79 16.04
C SER A 52 36.52 -24.83 15.30
N VAL A 53 36.76 -24.63 13.99
CA VAL A 53 37.53 -25.55 13.15
C VAL A 53 38.92 -24.97 12.90
N SER A 54 39.94 -25.56 13.52
CA SER A 54 41.33 -25.13 13.33
C SER A 54 41.90 -25.69 12.03
N VAL A 55 42.23 -24.83 11.08
CA VAL A 55 42.75 -25.26 9.77
C VAL A 55 44.23 -24.96 9.62
N TYR A 56 44.98 -25.95 9.15
CA TYR A 56 46.37 -25.81 8.72
C TYR A 56 46.50 -26.03 7.21
N TRP A 57 46.83 -24.98 6.48
CA TRP A 57 47.00 -25.02 5.02
C TRP A 57 48.46 -25.32 4.65
N LEU A 58 48.69 -26.37 3.86
CA LEU A 58 50.02 -26.85 3.48
C LEU A 58 50.75 -26.01 2.40
N ASP A 59 50.32 -24.77 2.13
CA ASP A 59 50.89 -23.93 1.07
C ASP A 59 51.73 -22.78 1.67
N GLY A 60 52.97 -22.61 1.20
CA GLY A 60 53.75 -21.38 1.41
C GLY A 60 54.98 -21.43 2.33
N THR A 61 55.33 -22.57 2.95
CA THR A 61 56.58 -22.70 3.73
C THR A 61 57.52 -23.77 3.15
N PRO A 62 58.86 -23.62 3.26
CA PRO A 62 59.83 -24.61 2.78
C PRO A 62 59.67 -26.00 3.44
N ALA A 63 59.03 -26.06 4.62
CA ALA A 63 58.81 -27.27 5.40
C ALA A 63 57.55 -28.07 5.00
N SER A 64 56.63 -27.49 4.21
CA SER A 64 55.34 -28.12 3.87
C SER A 64 55.46 -29.48 3.18
N ALA A 65 56.47 -29.68 2.33
CA ALA A 65 56.69 -30.95 1.64
C ALA A 65 57.14 -32.05 2.60
N ALA A 66 58.04 -31.74 3.54
CA ALA A 66 58.51 -32.68 4.55
C ALA A 66 57.38 -33.04 5.54
N ILE A 67 56.56 -32.06 5.94
CA ILE A 67 55.39 -32.28 6.81
C ILE A 67 54.36 -33.18 6.14
N HIS A 68 54.04 -32.95 4.86
CA HIS A 68 53.09 -33.78 4.13
C HIS A 68 53.59 -35.23 3.96
N THR A 69 54.88 -35.43 3.68
CA THR A 69 55.48 -36.77 3.60
C THR A 69 55.42 -37.49 4.94
N ALA A 70 55.75 -36.81 6.04
CA ALA A 70 55.68 -37.38 7.38
C ALA A 70 54.23 -37.73 7.80
N LEU A 71 53.26 -36.85 7.54
CA LEU A 71 51.83 -37.12 7.78
C LEU A 71 51.35 -38.34 6.99
N LYS A 72 51.78 -38.46 5.73
CA LYS A 72 51.45 -39.60 4.86
C LYS A 72 52.02 -40.92 5.38
N GLU A 73 53.26 -40.92 5.84
CA GLU A 73 53.92 -42.12 6.39
C GLU A 73 53.29 -42.55 7.72
N GLU A 74 52.97 -41.59 8.59
CA GLU A 74 52.50 -41.86 9.96
C GLU A 74 51.00 -42.17 10.06
N LEU A 75 50.17 -41.49 9.27
CA LEU A 75 48.71 -41.68 9.28
C LEU A 75 48.22 -42.67 8.21
N HIS A 76 49.13 -43.19 7.39
CA HIS A 76 48.85 -44.09 6.27
C HIS A 76 47.80 -43.56 5.28
N GLN A 77 47.58 -42.24 5.24
CA GLN A 77 46.67 -41.59 4.29
C GLN A 77 47.46 -40.83 3.21
N PRO A 78 47.31 -41.19 1.92
CA PRO A 78 48.18 -40.68 0.86
C PRO A 78 47.85 -39.26 0.39
N THR A 79 46.66 -38.74 0.72
CA THR A 79 46.11 -37.49 0.18
C THR A 79 45.49 -36.62 1.27
N VAL A 80 45.56 -35.30 1.09
CA VAL A 80 44.82 -34.30 1.88
C VAL A 80 43.32 -34.30 1.51
N PRO A 81 42.41 -33.91 2.42
CA PRO A 81 42.64 -33.40 3.78
C PRO A 81 42.91 -34.48 4.82
N TYR A 82 43.59 -34.14 5.92
CA TYR A 82 43.69 -34.95 7.13
C TYR A 82 42.80 -34.33 8.22
N VAL A 83 41.74 -35.03 8.62
CA VAL A 83 40.74 -34.53 9.58
C VAL A 83 40.92 -35.20 10.93
N PHE A 84 40.97 -34.39 11.98
CA PHE A 84 41.02 -34.80 13.37
C PHE A 84 39.84 -34.23 14.15
N ILE A 85 39.22 -35.06 14.98
CA ILE A 85 38.15 -34.65 15.89
C ILE A 85 38.50 -35.22 17.27
N ASN A 86 38.65 -34.36 18.28
CA ASN A 86 39.03 -34.74 19.65
C ASN A 86 40.30 -35.60 19.74
N GLY A 87 41.29 -35.31 18.90
CA GLY A 87 42.53 -36.08 18.79
C GLY A 87 42.43 -37.44 18.08
N GLU A 88 41.24 -37.88 17.69
CA GLU A 88 41.02 -39.05 16.83
C GLU A 88 41.23 -38.66 15.36
N PHE A 89 42.03 -39.44 14.63
CA PHE A 89 42.18 -39.26 13.18
C PHE A 89 41.01 -39.91 12.46
N ILE A 90 40.20 -39.08 11.78
CA ILE A 90 38.97 -39.50 11.09
C ILE A 90 39.26 -39.95 9.65
N GLY A 91 40.31 -39.42 9.04
CA GLY A 91 40.67 -39.70 7.66
C GLY A 91 40.52 -38.47 6.77
N GLY A 92 40.07 -38.69 5.53
CA GLY A 92 39.94 -37.67 4.49
C GLY A 92 38.53 -37.16 4.26
N CYS A 93 38.33 -36.55 3.09
CA CYS A 93 37.03 -36.01 2.71
C CYS A 93 35.95 -37.12 2.64
N ASP A 94 36.26 -38.28 2.05
CA ASP A 94 35.31 -39.39 1.94
C ASP A 94 34.91 -39.95 3.31
N SER A 95 35.84 -40.08 4.25
CA SER A 95 35.54 -40.47 5.63
C SER A 95 34.65 -39.46 6.34
N THR A 96 34.89 -38.16 6.09
CA THR A 96 34.08 -37.07 6.66
C THR A 96 32.66 -37.09 6.09
N LYS A 97 32.52 -37.29 4.77
CA LYS A 97 31.21 -37.48 4.10
C LYS A 97 30.49 -38.70 4.65
N PHE A 98 31.20 -39.81 4.83
CA PHE A 98 30.61 -41.03 5.35
C PHE A 98 30.01 -40.83 6.74
N LEU A 99 30.73 -40.15 7.65
CA LEU A 99 30.20 -39.80 8.98
C LEU A 99 29.02 -38.83 8.90
N GLN A 100 29.02 -37.89 7.95
CA GLN A 100 27.91 -36.98 7.73
C GLN A 100 26.66 -37.73 7.25
N THR A 101 26.81 -38.62 6.27
CA THR A 101 25.71 -39.45 5.74
C THR A 101 25.15 -40.41 6.79
N GLN A 102 25.98 -40.90 7.71
CA GLN A 102 25.54 -41.71 8.85
C GLN A 102 24.93 -40.89 10.00
N GLY A 103 24.93 -39.55 9.91
CA GLY A 103 24.44 -38.67 10.98
C GLY A 103 25.33 -38.66 12.24
N THR A 104 26.54 -39.20 12.17
CA THR A 104 27.46 -39.35 13.33
C THR A 104 28.53 -38.26 13.40
N LEU A 105 28.70 -37.45 12.36
CA LEU A 105 29.69 -36.36 12.32
C LEU A 105 29.38 -35.26 13.35
N ALA A 106 28.15 -34.72 13.35
CA ALA A 106 27.75 -33.66 14.27
C ALA A 106 27.82 -34.09 15.76
N PRO A 107 27.35 -35.29 16.16
CA PRO A 107 27.56 -35.81 17.51
C PRO A 107 29.04 -35.89 17.92
N LYS A 108 29.94 -36.35 17.02
CA LYS A 108 31.39 -36.42 17.29
C LYS A 108 32.00 -35.03 17.46
N VAL A 109 31.65 -34.09 16.60
CA VAL A 109 32.07 -32.68 16.67
C VAL A 109 31.62 -32.04 17.98
N TYR A 110 30.38 -32.30 18.40
CA TYR A 110 29.83 -31.78 19.64
C TYR A 110 30.51 -32.37 20.88
N ALA A 111 30.74 -33.69 20.90
CA ALA A 111 31.49 -34.35 21.97
C ALA A 111 32.92 -33.80 22.09
N ALA A 112 33.58 -33.50 20.96
CA ALA A 112 34.89 -32.87 20.95
C ALA A 112 34.87 -31.46 21.56
N ALA A 113 33.90 -30.63 21.17
CA ALA A 113 33.74 -29.30 21.73
C ALA A 113 33.46 -29.30 23.24
N ALA A 114 32.68 -30.28 23.71
CA ALA A 114 32.43 -30.50 25.13
C ALA A 114 33.71 -30.89 25.90
N ALA A 115 34.51 -31.81 25.35
CA ALA A 115 35.77 -32.24 25.96
C ALA A 115 36.82 -31.12 26.06
N HIS A 116 36.81 -30.17 25.12
CA HIS A 116 37.72 -29.03 25.08
C HIS A 116 37.17 -27.75 25.74
N GLY A 117 36.03 -27.83 26.44
CA GLY A 117 35.45 -26.69 27.18
C GLY A 117 34.95 -25.55 26.28
N LEU A 118 34.80 -25.80 24.97
CA LEU A 118 34.20 -24.86 24.01
C LEU A 118 32.68 -24.91 24.03
N TYR A 119 32.13 -25.86 24.77
CA TYR A 119 30.72 -26.02 25.03
C TYR A 119 30.25 -25.10 26.17
N LYS A 120 29.36 -24.14 25.87
CA LYS A 120 28.46 -23.56 26.87
C LYS A 120 27.20 -24.44 26.94
N PRO A 121 26.89 -25.07 28.08
CA PRO A 121 25.66 -25.82 28.21
C PRO A 121 24.45 -24.87 28.20
N SER A 122 23.49 -25.14 27.33
CA SER A 122 22.11 -25.12 27.80
C SER A 122 21.98 -26.24 28.84
N PHE A 123 21.56 -25.87 30.04
CA PHE A 123 21.26 -26.79 31.16
C PHE A 123 20.38 -27.96 30.64
N ARG A 124 20.50 -29.24 31.06
CA ARG A 124 20.71 -29.80 32.39
C ARG A 124 21.00 -31.31 32.25
N ALA A 125 21.86 -31.86 33.12
CA ALA A 125 22.14 -33.30 33.22
C ALA A 125 21.01 -34.06 33.94
N THR A 126 20.74 -35.28 33.48
CA THR A 126 19.83 -36.26 34.07
C THR A 126 20.37 -36.85 35.38
N GLN A 127 19.53 -36.91 36.42
CA GLN A 127 19.73 -37.81 37.57
C GLN A 127 18.44 -38.55 37.92
N LYS A 128 18.60 -39.82 38.28
CA LYS A 128 17.55 -40.82 38.52
C LYS A 128 16.81 -40.66 39.86
N SER A 129 15.50 -40.96 39.80
CA SER A 129 14.61 -41.65 40.77
C SER A 129 14.49 -41.14 42.21
N LYS A 130 13.24 -40.85 42.64
CA LYS A 130 12.49 -41.69 43.61
C LYS A 130 11.05 -41.19 43.88
N GLU A 131 10.15 -42.18 43.85
CA GLU A 131 8.85 -42.41 44.50
C GLU A 131 8.13 -41.35 45.37
N ALA A 132 6.80 -41.35 45.15
CA ALA A 132 5.68 -41.40 46.11
C ALA A 132 5.09 -40.11 46.69
N GLY A 133 3.75 -40.04 46.63
CA GLY A 133 2.90 -39.31 47.57
C GLY A 133 1.73 -38.60 46.90
N GLY A 134 0.53 -39.17 47.00
CA GLY A 134 -0.69 -38.63 46.40
C GLY A 134 -1.37 -37.50 47.17
N VAL A 135 -2.52 -37.09 46.60
CA VAL A 135 -3.82 -36.78 47.23
C VAL A 135 -4.44 -35.42 46.84
N ASP A 136 -5.66 -35.55 46.29
CA ASP A 136 -6.88 -34.71 46.23
C ASP A 136 -6.92 -33.29 45.63
N ASN A 137 -7.67 -33.21 44.51
CA ASN A 137 -9.01 -32.60 44.35
C ASN A 137 -9.35 -31.27 45.04
N GLY A 138 -9.81 -30.30 44.23
CA GLY A 138 -10.90 -29.39 44.63
C GLY A 138 -10.79 -27.92 44.23
N VAL A 139 -11.36 -27.58 43.05
CA VAL A 139 -12.33 -26.49 42.80
C VAL A 139 -12.15 -25.13 43.54
N ASN A 140 -11.99 -24.00 42.83
CA ASN A 140 -13.08 -23.06 42.50
C ASN A 140 -12.63 -21.76 41.79
N ILE A 141 -13.53 -21.28 40.93
CA ILE A 141 -13.50 -20.07 40.11
C ILE A 141 -13.67 -18.80 40.97
N ALA A 142 -12.96 -17.71 40.67
CA ALA A 142 -13.42 -16.36 41.02
C ALA A 142 -12.84 -15.25 40.12
N HIS A 143 -13.75 -14.54 39.45
CA HIS A 143 -13.57 -13.24 38.78
C HIS A 143 -13.03 -12.15 39.72
N GLY A 144 -12.24 -11.19 39.19
CA GLY A 144 -11.94 -9.96 39.92
C GLY A 144 -11.15 -8.91 39.15
N ARG A 145 -11.81 -7.79 38.81
CA ARG A 145 -11.24 -6.51 38.37
C ARG A 145 -10.37 -5.87 39.47
N GLY A 146 -9.27 -5.24 39.04
CA GLY A 146 -8.82 -3.91 39.49
C GLY A 146 -8.18 -3.75 40.87
N GLY A 147 -6.93 -3.27 40.90
CA GLY A 147 -6.33 -2.64 42.08
C GLY A 147 -4.81 -2.70 42.13
N ALA A 148 -4.15 -1.57 41.91
CA ALA A 148 -2.70 -1.42 42.10
C ALA A 148 -2.34 -1.35 43.60
N HIS A 149 -1.38 -2.16 44.06
CA HIS A 149 -0.21 -1.74 44.85
C HIS A 149 0.67 -2.94 45.29
N ASN A 150 1.97 -2.75 45.07
CA ASN A 150 3.16 -3.39 45.67
C ASN A 150 2.99 -4.54 46.69
N ALA A 151 3.55 -5.70 46.34
CA ALA A 151 4.35 -6.52 47.26
C ALA A 151 5.36 -7.36 46.47
N THR A 152 6.63 -6.97 46.53
CA THR A 152 7.77 -7.82 46.24
C THR A 152 7.86 -8.91 47.31
N GLN A 153 7.62 -10.17 46.96
CA GLN A 153 8.17 -11.31 47.69
C GLN A 153 8.13 -12.62 46.87
N GLY A 154 9.32 -13.08 46.49
CA GLY A 154 9.73 -14.47 46.36
C GLY A 154 8.86 -15.43 45.53
N LEU A 155 9.04 -15.42 44.20
CA LEU A 155 8.73 -16.59 43.38
C LEU A 155 10.02 -17.12 42.77
N SER A 156 10.26 -18.39 43.05
CA SER A 156 11.44 -19.17 42.68
C SER A 156 11.64 -19.18 41.18
N LYS A 157 12.87 -18.84 40.78
CA LYS A 157 13.48 -19.23 39.52
C LYS A 157 13.42 -20.76 39.39
N ASP A 158 13.33 -21.23 38.15
CA ASP A 158 13.49 -22.63 37.72
C ASP A 158 12.20 -23.41 37.44
N ALA A 159 11.50 -23.01 36.38
CA ALA A 159 10.73 -23.92 35.54
C ALA A 159 11.03 -23.58 34.07
N ALA A 160 12.13 -24.14 33.54
CA ALA A 160 12.37 -24.14 32.11
C ALA A 160 11.40 -25.16 31.47
N HIS A 161 10.37 -24.66 30.79
CA HIS A 161 9.54 -25.48 29.93
C HIS A 161 10.41 -26.03 28.78
N PRO A 162 10.33 -27.34 28.46
CA PRO A 162 11.01 -27.89 27.30
C PRO A 162 10.40 -27.28 26.04
N GLN A 163 11.16 -26.46 25.34
CA GLN A 163 10.81 -26.02 23.99
C GLN A 163 10.90 -27.22 23.05
N PRO A 164 9.81 -27.62 22.36
CA PRO A 164 9.90 -28.59 21.28
C PRO A 164 10.79 -27.99 20.19
N VAL A 165 11.74 -28.76 19.68
CA VAL A 165 12.42 -28.39 18.43
C VAL A 165 11.41 -28.66 17.32
N ALA A 166 10.67 -27.62 16.91
CA ALA A 166 9.76 -27.68 15.78
C ALA A 166 10.54 -28.10 14.53
N VAL A 167 10.19 -29.24 13.95
CA VAL A 167 10.64 -29.63 12.61
C VAL A 167 9.89 -28.70 11.65
N PRO A 168 10.56 -27.97 10.73
CA PRO A 168 9.88 -27.06 9.83
C PRO A 168 8.81 -27.83 9.05
N TYR A 169 7.55 -27.42 9.20
CA TYR A 169 6.42 -28.04 8.55
C TYR A 169 6.48 -27.72 7.04
N SER A 170 7.05 -28.63 6.26
CA SER A 170 7.12 -28.49 4.80
C SER A 170 5.82 -29.00 4.19
N PRO A 171 5.15 -28.21 3.32
CA PRO A 171 4.05 -28.70 2.50
C PRO A 171 4.42 -29.97 1.72
N ASP A 172 3.49 -30.92 1.66
CA ASP A 172 3.57 -32.17 0.91
C ASP A 172 2.31 -32.37 0.03
N GLU A 173 2.11 -33.56 -0.52
CA GLU A 173 0.95 -33.85 -1.39
C GLU A 173 -0.40 -33.66 -0.67
N SER A 174 -0.44 -33.65 0.66
CA SER A 174 -1.67 -33.43 1.44
C SER A 174 -2.23 -32.00 1.37
N PHE A 175 -1.45 -31.07 0.81
CA PHE A 175 -1.83 -29.67 0.55
C PHE A 175 -2.47 -29.48 -0.83
N LEU A 176 -2.43 -30.50 -1.69
CA LEU A 176 -2.99 -30.43 -3.03
C LEU A 176 -4.52 -30.55 -2.98
N ASP A 177 -5.19 -29.44 -3.27
CA ASP A 177 -6.61 -29.46 -3.59
C ASP A 177 -6.79 -29.93 -5.05
N SER A 178 -7.20 -31.17 -5.23
CA SER A 178 -7.41 -31.78 -6.56
C SER A 178 -8.53 -31.11 -7.37
N ASN A 179 -9.43 -30.36 -6.73
CA ASN A 179 -10.52 -29.64 -7.37
C ASN A 179 -10.18 -28.17 -7.66
N PHE A 180 -9.08 -27.67 -7.11
CA PHE A 180 -8.68 -26.27 -7.24
C PHE A 180 -8.20 -25.95 -8.66
N LYS A 181 -8.72 -24.87 -9.23
CA LYS A 181 -8.29 -24.36 -10.53
C LYS A 181 -7.45 -23.10 -10.34
N PRO A 182 -6.15 -23.11 -10.68
CA PRO A 182 -5.28 -21.97 -10.47
C PRO A 182 -5.69 -20.77 -11.33
N GLY A 183 -5.36 -19.57 -10.86
CA GLY A 183 -5.72 -18.33 -11.51
C GLY A 183 -5.06 -18.10 -12.89
N VAL A 184 -4.09 -18.94 -13.25
CA VAL A 184 -3.33 -18.96 -14.51
C VAL A 184 -3.44 -20.30 -15.25
N ALA A 185 -4.59 -20.99 -15.16
CA ALA A 185 -4.84 -22.23 -15.89
C ALA A 185 -4.56 -22.10 -17.41
N GLU A 186 -4.15 -23.19 -18.07
CA GLU A 186 -3.80 -23.22 -19.51
C GLU A 186 -4.95 -22.75 -20.44
N THR A 187 -6.20 -22.91 -19.99
CA THR A 187 -7.42 -22.48 -20.69
C THR A 187 -7.97 -21.15 -20.16
N GLY A 188 -7.21 -20.45 -19.30
CA GLY A 188 -7.60 -19.18 -18.70
C GLY A 188 -7.63 -18.04 -19.72
N PRO A 189 -8.47 -17.01 -19.50
CA PRO A 189 -8.57 -15.88 -20.41
C PRO A 189 -7.23 -15.15 -20.48
N SER A 190 -6.56 -15.22 -21.64
CA SER A 190 -5.32 -14.52 -21.98
C SER A 190 -5.53 -13.01 -22.23
N ALA A 191 -6.64 -12.45 -21.73
CA ALA A 191 -7.10 -11.14 -22.15
C ALA A 191 -6.04 -10.07 -21.85
N PRO A 192 -5.64 -9.27 -22.86
CA PRO A 192 -4.80 -8.10 -22.64
C PRO A 192 -5.48 -7.18 -21.62
N PRO A 193 -4.73 -6.27 -20.97
CA PRO A 193 -5.32 -5.43 -19.95
C PRO A 193 -6.44 -4.63 -20.62
N PRO A 194 -7.57 -4.42 -19.94
CA PRO A 194 -8.62 -3.62 -20.54
C PRO A 194 -8.02 -2.25 -20.87
N LEU A 195 -8.19 -1.81 -22.12
CA LEU A 195 -7.68 -0.51 -22.59
C LEU A 195 -8.24 0.65 -21.75
N PHE A 196 -9.36 0.41 -21.06
CA PHE A 196 -10.09 1.34 -20.24
C PHE A 196 -10.41 0.71 -18.88
N PHE A 197 -10.25 1.46 -17.79
CA PHE A 197 -10.57 0.97 -16.45
C PHE A 197 -12.05 1.19 -16.12
N PHE A 198 -12.87 0.14 -16.15
CA PHE A 198 -14.26 0.21 -15.67
C PHE A 198 -14.43 -0.55 -14.34
N PRO A 199 -15.16 -0.01 -13.34
CA PRO A 199 -15.38 -0.70 -12.07
C PRO A 199 -16.11 -2.05 -12.23
N GLU A 200 -15.59 -3.09 -11.59
CA GLU A 200 -16.15 -4.46 -11.64
C GLU A 200 -17.59 -4.56 -11.09
N VAL A 201 -17.91 -3.68 -10.14
CA VAL A 201 -19.24 -3.56 -9.53
C VAL A 201 -19.62 -2.09 -9.47
N VAL A 202 -20.90 -1.82 -9.70
CA VAL A 202 -21.47 -0.48 -9.70
C VAL A 202 -22.68 -0.41 -8.78
N ASP A 203 -22.90 0.75 -8.17
CA ASP A 203 -24.09 1.01 -7.36
C ASP A 203 -25.29 1.34 -8.27
N SER A 204 -26.30 0.46 -8.26
CA SER A 204 -27.53 0.60 -9.03
C SER A 204 -28.30 1.86 -8.66
N THR A 205 -28.24 2.31 -7.41
CA THR A 205 -28.92 3.54 -6.96
C THR A 205 -28.33 4.76 -7.66
N VAL A 206 -26.99 4.85 -7.71
CA VAL A 206 -26.26 5.91 -8.44
C VAL A 206 -26.58 5.84 -9.94
N VAL A 207 -26.60 4.64 -10.52
CA VAL A 207 -26.93 4.47 -11.95
C VAL A 207 -28.33 5.00 -12.26
N ARG A 208 -29.33 4.72 -11.43
CA ARG A 208 -30.71 5.20 -11.59
C ARG A 208 -30.82 6.72 -11.48
N LEU A 209 -30.18 7.32 -10.47
CA LEU A 209 -30.15 8.79 -10.33
C LEU A 209 -29.41 9.47 -11.49
N THR A 210 -28.39 8.81 -12.04
CA THR A 210 -27.71 9.30 -13.26
C THR A 210 -28.64 9.20 -14.48
N ALA A 211 -29.42 8.13 -14.60
CA ALA A 211 -30.38 7.96 -15.67
C ALA A 211 -31.48 9.05 -15.67
N ILE A 212 -31.95 9.49 -14.50
CA ILE A 212 -32.87 10.64 -14.38
C ILE A 212 -32.26 11.91 -15.00
N GLN A 213 -30.98 12.19 -14.71
CA GLN A 213 -30.29 13.35 -15.27
C GLN A 213 -30.16 13.26 -16.79
N VAL A 214 -29.84 12.07 -17.31
CA VAL A 214 -29.78 11.81 -18.76
C VAL A 214 -31.13 12.04 -19.43
N VAL A 215 -32.24 11.59 -18.82
CA VAL A 215 -33.61 11.83 -19.33
C VAL A 215 -33.87 13.33 -19.47
N ILE A 216 -33.56 14.11 -18.43
CA ILE A 216 -33.76 15.57 -18.43
C ILE A 216 -32.93 16.22 -19.56
N ILE A 217 -31.65 15.87 -19.68
CA ILE A 217 -30.76 16.44 -20.70
C ILE A 217 -31.25 16.07 -22.11
N CYS A 218 -31.65 14.82 -22.34
CA CYS A 218 -32.18 14.40 -23.63
C CYS A 218 -33.48 15.14 -23.99
N ILE A 219 -34.42 15.30 -23.05
CA ILE A 219 -35.67 16.04 -23.27
C ILE A 219 -35.37 17.52 -23.61
N LEU A 220 -34.51 18.17 -22.84
CA LEU A 220 -34.08 19.54 -23.12
C LEU A 220 -33.38 19.65 -24.48
N GLY A 221 -32.57 18.65 -24.84
CA GLY A 221 -31.93 18.56 -26.14
C GLY A 221 -32.90 18.43 -27.30
N VAL A 222 -34.01 17.69 -27.13
CA VAL A 222 -35.06 17.54 -28.15
C VAL A 222 -35.88 18.83 -28.31
N ILE A 223 -36.27 19.45 -27.18
CA ILE A 223 -37.09 20.67 -27.16
C ILE A 223 -36.31 21.87 -27.71
N PHE A 224 -35.08 22.07 -27.24
CA PHE A 224 -34.28 23.26 -27.54
C PHE A 224 -33.20 23.00 -28.60
N ARG A 225 -33.35 21.97 -29.44
CA ARG A 225 -32.36 21.53 -30.45
C ARG A 225 -31.81 22.63 -31.37
N THR A 226 -32.59 23.67 -31.61
CA THR A 226 -32.20 24.83 -32.46
C THR A 226 -31.25 25.79 -31.74
N HIS A 227 -31.25 25.80 -30.41
CA HIS A 227 -30.40 26.69 -29.63
C HIS A 227 -28.97 26.17 -29.52
N LEU A 228 -28.00 27.08 -29.67
CA LEU A 228 -26.58 26.77 -29.60
C LEU A 228 -26.16 26.14 -28.27
N TRP A 229 -26.71 26.61 -27.15
CA TRP A 229 -26.42 26.06 -25.83
C TRP A 229 -26.85 24.58 -25.70
N ALA A 230 -27.96 24.20 -26.34
CA ALA A 230 -28.44 22.82 -26.31
C ALA A 230 -27.51 21.90 -27.11
N LYS A 231 -26.96 22.39 -28.24
CA LYS A 231 -25.94 21.64 -29.02
C LYS A 231 -24.70 21.34 -28.19
N TYR A 232 -24.18 22.33 -27.47
CA TYR A 232 -23.04 22.14 -26.56
C TYR A 232 -23.38 21.28 -25.34
N MET A 233 -24.61 21.35 -24.82
CA MET A 233 -25.08 20.47 -23.76
C MET A 233 -25.10 19.00 -24.21
N ILE A 234 -25.53 18.72 -25.44
CA ILE A 234 -25.53 17.36 -26.00
C ILE A 234 -24.10 16.89 -26.32
N LEU A 235 -23.22 17.77 -26.79
CA LEU A 235 -21.77 17.48 -26.85
C LEU A 235 -21.22 17.12 -25.46
N GLY A 236 -21.61 17.88 -24.42
CA GLY A 236 -21.26 17.59 -23.03
C GLY A 236 -21.75 16.21 -22.58
N LEU A 237 -23.00 15.84 -22.91
CA LEU A 237 -23.55 14.51 -22.65
C LEU A 237 -22.77 13.40 -23.38
N ALA A 238 -22.36 13.64 -24.63
CA ALA A 238 -21.56 12.69 -25.39
C ALA A 238 -20.18 12.47 -24.75
N VAL A 239 -19.48 13.56 -24.40
CA VAL A 239 -18.19 13.51 -23.69
C VAL A 239 -18.34 12.78 -22.36
N GLU A 240 -19.37 13.11 -21.59
CA GLU A 240 -19.67 12.45 -20.33
C GLU A 240 -19.94 10.94 -20.49
N ASN A 241 -20.74 10.53 -21.46
CA ASN A 241 -20.97 9.10 -21.69
C ASN A 241 -19.69 8.36 -22.11
N VAL A 242 -18.79 9.00 -22.87
CA VAL A 242 -17.46 8.46 -23.18
C VAL A 242 -16.61 8.34 -21.92
N LEU A 243 -16.60 9.35 -21.04
CA LEU A 243 -15.90 9.28 -19.76
C LEU A 243 -16.44 8.15 -18.88
N ARG A 244 -17.77 7.98 -18.80
CA ARG A 244 -18.39 6.86 -18.07
C ARG A 244 -18.09 5.51 -18.66
N PHE A 245 -18.08 5.39 -19.99
CA PHE A 245 -17.76 4.15 -20.67
C PHE A 245 -16.31 3.73 -20.41
N THR A 246 -15.39 4.69 -20.36
CA THR A 246 -13.96 4.45 -20.21
C THR A 246 -13.50 4.30 -18.76
N PHE A 247 -14.09 5.04 -17.82
CA PHE A 247 -13.60 5.13 -16.44
C PHE A 247 -14.66 4.80 -15.38
N GLY A 248 -15.88 4.44 -15.80
CA GLY A 248 -17.03 4.28 -14.92
C GLY A 248 -17.51 5.59 -14.29
N SER A 249 -18.15 5.50 -13.13
CA SER A 249 -18.73 6.67 -12.45
C SER A 249 -17.70 7.59 -11.77
N GLY A 250 -16.40 7.28 -11.83
CA GLY A 250 -15.33 8.04 -11.19
C GLY A 250 -15.19 9.47 -11.72
N PRO A 251 -14.81 9.68 -12.99
CA PRO A 251 -14.61 11.04 -13.55
C PRO A 251 -15.87 11.64 -14.16
N SER A 252 -17.04 11.01 -13.97
CA SER A 252 -18.31 11.40 -14.56
C SER A 252 -19.01 12.48 -13.72
N PRO A 253 -19.23 13.71 -14.24
CA PRO A 253 -19.88 14.77 -13.46
C PRO A 253 -21.30 14.41 -13.03
N LEU A 254 -22.09 13.80 -13.93
CA LEU A 254 -23.47 13.39 -13.64
C LEU A 254 -23.53 12.27 -12.60
N ALA A 255 -22.61 11.29 -12.67
CA ALA A 255 -22.56 10.23 -11.69
C ALA A 255 -22.01 10.73 -10.33
N GLN A 256 -21.11 11.70 -10.31
CA GLN A 256 -20.67 12.33 -9.04
C GLN A 256 -21.80 13.11 -8.37
N LEU A 257 -22.62 13.82 -9.14
CA LEU A 257 -23.84 14.44 -8.61
C LEU A 257 -24.84 13.39 -8.10
N ALA A 258 -25.05 12.30 -8.85
CA ALA A 258 -25.90 11.18 -8.44
C ALA A 258 -25.41 10.51 -7.15
N ARG A 259 -24.09 10.37 -6.98
CA ARG A 259 -23.47 9.86 -5.75
C ARG A 259 -23.73 10.74 -4.53
N CYS A 260 -23.79 12.06 -4.70
CA CYS A 260 -24.19 12.96 -3.62
C CYS A 260 -25.64 12.69 -3.21
N GLY A 261 -26.55 12.54 -4.18
CA GLY A 261 -27.96 12.19 -3.93
C GLY A 261 -28.14 10.79 -3.30
N ALA A 262 -27.26 9.84 -3.65
CA ALA A 262 -27.27 8.49 -3.10
C ALA A 262 -26.48 8.33 -1.78
N ALA A 263 -25.78 9.37 -1.30
CA ALA A 263 -24.80 9.23 -0.22
C ALA A 263 -25.38 8.68 1.09
N LEU A 264 -26.67 8.93 1.36
CA LEU A 264 -27.40 8.47 2.54
C LEU A 264 -28.24 7.21 2.29
N LEU A 265 -28.23 6.68 1.07
CA LEU A 265 -28.97 5.48 0.69
C LEU A 265 -28.04 4.27 0.76
N LYS A 266 -28.60 3.11 1.13
CA LYS A 266 -27.86 1.85 1.08
C LYS A 266 -27.58 1.50 -0.39
N PRO A 267 -26.32 1.25 -0.79
CA PRO A 267 -25.97 0.93 -2.16
C PRO A 267 -26.48 -0.47 -2.52
N HIS A 268 -26.88 -0.63 -3.78
CA HIS A 268 -27.26 -1.93 -4.33
C HIS A 268 -26.28 -2.29 -5.44
N PHE A 269 -25.33 -3.18 -5.15
CA PHE A 269 -24.26 -3.52 -6.09
C PHE A 269 -24.75 -4.47 -7.18
N LYS A 270 -24.49 -4.10 -8.45
CA LYS A 270 -24.70 -4.92 -9.65
C LYS A 270 -23.38 -5.07 -10.43
N PRO A 271 -23.22 -6.16 -11.21
CA PRO A 271 -22.03 -6.36 -12.05
C PRO A 271 -21.80 -5.20 -13.02
N GLY A 272 -20.54 -4.78 -13.15
CA GLY A 272 -20.13 -3.61 -13.92
C GLY A 272 -20.14 -3.81 -15.43
N VAL A 273 -19.64 -4.95 -15.93
CA VAL A 273 -19.45 -5.17 -17.38
C VAL A 273 -20.76 -5.04 -18.19
N PRO A 274 -21.90 -5.63 -17.79
CA PRO A 274 -23.17 -5.42 -18.50
C PRO A 274 -23.63 -3.95 -18.48
N LYS A 275 -23.28 -3.21 -17.42
CA LYS A 275 -23.58 -1.77 -17.29
C LYS A 275 -22.65 -0.93 -18.16
N GLN A 276 -21.37 -1.30 -18.31
CA GLN A 276 -20.46 -0.65 -19.24
C GLN A 276 -20.98 -0.73 -20.68
N PHE A 277 -21.49 -1.90 -21.10
CA PHE A 277 -22.13 -2.06 -22.40
C PHE A 277 -23.36 -1.15 -22.56
N ALA A 278 -24.22 -1.05 -21.55
CA ALA A 278 -25.35 -0.13 -21.57
C ALA A 278 -24.93 1.34 -21.75
N VAL A 279 -23.84 1.77 -21.09
CA VAL A 279 -23.26 3.10 -21.29
C VAL A 279 -22.72 3.26 -22.71
N ALA A 280 -22.08 2.24 -23.29
CA ALA A 280 -21.60 2.28 -24.68
C ALA A 280 -22.73 2.56 -25.68
N CYS A 281 -23.90 1.92 -25.50
CA CYS A 281 -25.09 2.21 -26.30
C CYS A 281 -25.55 3.68 -26.14
N GLY A 282 -25.53 4.21 -24.91
CA GLY A 282 -25.83 5.62 -24.64
C GLY A 282 -24.83 6.59 -25.26
N SER A 283 -23.53 6.26 -25.21
CA SER A 283 -22.46 7.02 -25.87
C SER A 283 -22.70 7.10 -27.38
N PHE A 284 -23.04 5.98 -28.00
CA PHE A 284 -23.35 5.94 -29.43
C PHE A 284 -24.50 6.89 -29.80
N MET A 285 -25.63 6.82 -29.08
CA MET A 285 -26.78 7.69 -29.35
C MET A 285 -26.44 9.18 -29.15
N ALA A 286 -25.68 9.52 -28.09
CA ALA A 286 -25.27 10.89 -27.82
C ALA A 286 -24.26 11.42 -28.85
N ILE A 287 -23.29 10.61 -29.29
CA ILE A 287 -22.31 10.98 -30.31
C ILE A 287 -23.00 11.21 -31.66
N VAL A 288 -23.84 10.29 -32.10
CA VAL A 288 -24.59 10.43 -33.36
C VAL A 288 -25.43 11.71 -33.32
N SER A 289 -26.16 11.94 -32.22
CA SER A 289 -26.95 13.17 -32.04
C SER A 289 -26.08 14.42 -32.11
N THR A 290 -24.91 14.42 -31.47
CA THR A 290 -23.96 15.53 -31.50
C THR A 290 -23.47 15.82 -32.91
N ILE A 291 -23.03 14.80 -33.65
CA ILE A 291 -22.51 14.96 -35.02
C ILE A 291 -23.57 15.60 -35.91
N PHE A 292 -24.80 15.09 -35.90
CA PHE A 292 -25.88 15.63 -36.74
C PHE A 292 -26.33 17.04 -36.32
N LEU A 293 -26.14 17.45 -35.06
CA LEU A 293 -26.43 18.82 -34.60
C LEU A 293 -25.39 19.86 -35.07
N PHE A 294 -24.14 19.44 -35.36
CA PHE A 294 -23.03 20.31 -35.75
C PHE A 294 -22.68 20.27 -37.25
N VAL A 295 -23.07 19.22 -38.00
CA VAL A 295 -22.88 19.16 -39.46
C VAL A 295 -23.96 19.99 -40.16
N SER A 296 -23.59 20.90 -41.07
CA SER A 296 -24.50 21.74 -41.89
C SER A 296 -24.73 21.15 -43.30
N GLY A 297 -25.95 21.25 -43.86
CA GLY A 297 -26.26 20.87 -45.25
C GLY A 297 -27.36 19.82 -45.53
N PHE A 298 -28.16 19.37 -44.56
CA PHE A 298 -29.25 18.40 -44.75
C PHE A 298 -30.55 18.82 -44.04
N ASP A 299 -31.71 18.69 -44.68
CA ASP A 299 -33.02 18.97 -44.06
C ASP A 299 -33.39 17.99 -42.91
N SER A 300 -32.71 16.84 -42.84
CA SER A 300 -32.89 15.81 -41.79
C SER A 300 -32.14 16.11 -40.48
N GLN A 301 -31.49 17.26 -40.38
CA GLN A 301 -30.60 17.65 -39.26
C GLN A 301 -31.27 17.81 -37.91
N GLU A 302 -32.58 18.08 -37.88
CA GLU A 302 -33.31 18.21 -36.63
C GLU A 302 -34.00 16.92 -36.18
N ILE A 303 -34.42 16.10 -37.15
CA ILE A 303 -35.23 14.91 -36.89
C ILE A 303 -34.33 13.78 -36.38
N ILE A 304 -33.16 13.57 -37.00
CA ILE A 304 -32.26 12.46 -36.63
C ILE A 304 -31.78 12.59 -35.18
N PRO A 305 -31.23 13.73 -34.71
CA PRO A 305 -30.86 13.89 -33.31
C PRO A 305 -32.05 13.73 -32.37
N ALA A 306 -33.22 14.29 -32.74
CA ALA A 306 -34.41 14.17 -31.92
C ALA A 306 -34.86 12.72 -31.74
N CYS A 307 -34.81 11.90 -32.80
CA CYS A 307 -35.11 10.47 -32.74
C CYS A 307 -34.14 9.73 -31.82
N PHE A 308 -32.83 9.90 -32.00
CA PHE A 308 -31.83 9.23 -31.16
C PHE A 308 -31.92 9.66 -29.70
N LEU A 309 -32.09 10.95 -29.41
CA LEU A 309 -32.28 11.45 -28.05
C LEU A 309 -33.59 10.96 -27.42
N SER A 310 -34.67 10.82 -28.20
CA SER A 310 -35.96 10.32 -27.70
C SER A 310 -35.88 8.82 -27.35
N VAL A 311 -35.22 8.02 -28.18
CA VAL A 311 -34.93 6.61 -27.87
C VAL A 311 -34.06 6.53 -26.61
N TYR A 312 -33.00 7.35 -26.54
CA TYR A 312 -32.11 7.35 -25.40
C TYR A 312 -32.84 7.74 -24.10
N ALA A 313 -33.67 8.79 -24.14
CA ALA A 313 -34.50 9.22 -23.02
C ALA A 313 -35.45 8.10 -22.57
N SER A 314 -36.08 7.38 -23.51
CA SER A 314 -37.02 6.29 -23.18
C SER A 314 -36.31 5.12 -22.48
N LEU A 315 -35.13 4.73 -22.96
CA LEU A 315 -34.33 3.66 -22.34
C LEU A 315 -33.79 4.08 -20.96
N ALA A 316 -33.30 5.31 -20.84
CA ALA A 316 -32.84 5.86 -19.57
C ALA A 316 -34.00 6.00 -18.56
N PHE A 317 -35.20 6.35 -19.01
CA PHE A 317 -36.39 6.43 -18.18
C PHE A 317 -36.79 5.05 -17.65
N ALA A 318 -36.75 4.00 -18.47
CA ALA A 318 -37.02 2.64 -18.03
C ALA A 318 -36.02 2.18 -16.94
N GLU A 319 -34.74 2.55 -17.07
CA GLU A 319 -33.72 2.25 -16.06
C GLU A 319 -33.95 3.04 -14.76
N ALA A 320 -34.28 4.33 -14.86
CA ALA A 320 -34.57 5.18 -13.71
C ALA A 320 -35.81 4.71 -12.93
N ALA A 321 -36.93 4.50 -13.62
CA ALA A 321 -38.24 4.27 -13.03
C ALA A 321 -38.53 2.80 -12.72
N LEU A 322 -38.14 1.87 -13.59
CA LEU A 322 -38.54 0.45 -13.52
C LEU A 322 -37.39 -0.49 -13.12
N ASP A 323 -36.17 0.03 -12.88
CA ASP A 323 -34.94 -0.76 -12.70
C ASP A 323 -34.67 -1.74 -13.87
N PHE A 324 -35.21 -1.40 -15.05
CA PHE A 324 -35.08 -2.18 -16.27
C PHE A 324 -34.02 -1.56 -17.20
N CYS A 325 -32.92 -2.28 -17.45
CA CYS A 325 -31.85 -1.82 -18.31
C CYS A 325 -31.78 -2.67 -19.59
N MET A 326 -32.23 -2.09 -20.71
CA MET A 326 -32.20 -2.76 -22.02
C MET A 326 -30.79 -3.19 -22.45
N GLY A 327 -29.76 -2.39 -22.12
CA GLY A 327 -28.37 -2.75 -22.42
C GLY A 327 -27.92 -4.02 -21.70
N CYS A 328 -28.35 -4.23 -20.44
CA CYS A 328 -28.06 -5.48 -19.73
C CYS A 328 -28.78 -6.69 -20.34
N VAL A 329 -30.00 -6.52 -20.85
CA VAL A 329 -30.75 -7.58 -21.55
C VAL A 329 -30.03 -7.96 -22.85
N MET A 330 -29.66 -6.97 -23.66
CA MET A 330 -28.88 -7.18 -24.89
C MET A 330 -27.55 -7.86 -24.61
N PHE A 331 -26.85 -7.47 -23.53
CA PHE A 331 -25.62 -8.13 -23.11
C PHE A 331 -25.86 -9.61 -22.74
N GLY A 332 -26.96 -9.90 -22.04
CA GLY A 332 -27.38 -11.27 -21.76
C GLY A 332 -27.59 -12.09 -23.03
N TRP A 333 -28.21 -11.52 -24.07
CA TRP A 333 -28.33 -12.16 -25.38
C TRP A 333 -26.98 -12.43 -26.04
N LEU A 334 -26.03 -11.48 -25.99
CA LEU A 334 -24.69 -11.67 -26.54
C LEU A 334 -23.95 -12.85 -25.89
N VAL A 335 -24.13 -13.04 -24.58
CA VAL A 335 -23.58 -14.20 -23.86
C VAL A 335 -24.32 -15.49 -24.23
N GLN A 336 -25.66 -15.45 -24.31
CA GLN A 336 -26.48 -16.62 -24.66
C GLN A 336 -26.20 -17.13 -26.08
N PHE A 337 -25.99 -16.23 -27.04
CA PHE A 337 -25.65 -16.57 -28.42
C PHE A 337 -24.16 -16.90 -28.62
N GLY A 338 -23.34 -16.88 -27.56
CA GLY A 338 -21.92 -17.22 -27.62
C GLY A 338 -21.03 -16.19 -28.30
N ILE A 339 -21.51 -14.96 -28.50
CA ILE A 339 -20.70 -13.84 -29.03
C ILE A 339 -19.70 -13.36 -27.96
N LEU A 340 -20.08 -13.43 -26.69
CA LEU A 340 -19.22 -13.13 -25.54
C LEU A 340 -19.02 -14.38 -24.68
N ASP A 341 -17.80 -14.54 -24.15
CA ASP A 341 -17.47 -15.64 -23.25
C ASP A 341 -18.28 -15.58 -21.94
N LYS A 342 -18.69 -16.73 -21.41
CA LYS A 342 -19.53 -16.82 -20.21
C LYS A 342 -18.84 -16.27 -18.96
N ASN A 343 -17.50 -16.27 -18.93
CA ASN A 343 -16.71 -15.81 -17.79
C ASN A 343 -16.46 -14.29 -17.80
N VAL A 344 -16.90 -13.55 -18.84
CA VAL A 344 -16.64 -12.10 -18.99
C VAL A 344 -17.09 -11.27 -17.79
N TYR A 345 -18.14 -11.69 -17.07
CA TYR A 345 -18.63 -10.99 -15.88
C TYR A 345 -18.53 -11.82 -14.59
N ALA A 346 -17.76 -12.92 -14.61
CA ALA A 346 -17.53 -13.76 -13.43
C ALA A 346 -16.84 -12.98 -12.30
N VAL A 347 -15.90 -12.08 -12.64
CA VAL A 347 -15.25 -11.18 -11.68
C VAL A 347 -16.29 -10.28 -10.99
N GLY A 348 -17.21 -9.67 -11.75
CA GLY A 348 -18.28 -8.84 -11.20
C GLY A 348 -19.23 -9.61 -10.25
N ILE A 349 -19.45 -10.90 -10.48
CA ILE A 349 -20.25 -11.76 -9.59
C ILE A 349 -19.47 -12.09 -8.32
N ALA A 350 -18.24 -12.60 -8.44
CA ALA A 350 -17.40 -13.00 -7.32
C ALA A 350 -17.08 -11.82 -6.37
N THR A 351 -17.04 -10.60 -6.90
CA THR A 351 -16.73 -9.38 -6.13
C THR A 351 -17.90 -8.77 -5.40
N LYS A 352 -19.14 -9.14 -5.73
CA LYS A 352 -20.33 -8.52 -5.15
C LYS A 352 -20.40 -8.68 -3.61
N PRO A 353 -20.25 -9.89 -3.03
CA PRO A 353 -20.29 -10.04 -1.56
C PRO A 353 -19.19 -9.24 -0.86
N GLU A 354 -18.00 -9.22 -1.49
CA GLU A 354 -16.86 -8.46 -0.99
C GLU A 354 -17.11 -6.94 -0.99
N ALA A 355 -17.78 -6.42 -2.03
CA ALA A 355 -18.14 -5.01 -2.13
C ALA A 355 -19.18 -4.61 -1.09
N GLU A 356 -20.17 -5.48 -0.83
CA GLU A 356 -21.18 -5.30 0.21
C GLU A 356 -20.53 -5.27 1.61
N TYR A 357 -19.65 -6.23 1.90
CA TYR A 357 -18.88 -6.27 3.15
C TYR A 357 -17.96 -5.06 3.31
N THR A 358 -17.23 -4.68 2.24
CA THR A 358 -16.35 -3.50 2.27
C THR A 358 -17.14 -2.22 2.55
N TYR A 359 -18.36 -2.10 2.02
CA TYR A 359 -19.21 -0.96 2.30
C TYR A 359 -19.74 -0.96 3.73
N SER A 360 -20.18 -2.09 4.28
CA SER A 360 -20.66 -2.17 5.66
C SER A 360 -19.55 -1.80 6.65
N GLU A 361 -18.36 -2.34 6.46
CA GLU A 361 -17.21 -1.98 7.31
C GLU A 361 -16.75 -0.53 7.10
N ALA A 362 -16.80 -0.03 5.86
CA ALA A 362 -16.48 1.38 5.62
C ALA A 362 -17.53 2.33 6.22
N THR A 363 -18.77 1.92 6.45
CA THR A 363 -19.80 2.81 7.03
C THR A 363 -19.99 2.60 8.53
N LYS A 364 -19.46 1.51 9.09
CA LYS A 364 -19.43 1.24 10.53
C LYS A 364 -18.70 2.34 11.28
N MET A 365 -19.40 2.97 12.22
CA MET A 365 -18.84 3.99 13.12
C MET A 365 -18.81 3.40 14.53
N VAL A 366 -17.64 3.43 15.16
CA VAL A 366 -17.44 2.89 16.51
C VAL A 366 -17.08 4.03 17.45
N GLU A 367 -17.80 4.12 18.58
CA GLU A 367 -17.40 4.98 19.68
C GLU A 367 -16.24 4.31 20.43
N LEU A 368 -15.09 4.98 20.40
CA LEU A 368 -13.87 4.44 20.99
C LEU A 368 -13.64 5.12 22.33
N SER A 369 -13.33 4.29 23.33
CA SER A 369 -12.86 4.76 24.63
C SER A 369 -11.59 5.60 24.47
N GLU A 370 -11.31 6.45 25.48
CA GLU A 370 -10.05 7.17 25.48
C GLU A 370 -8.88 6.18 25.48
N PRO A 371 -7.93 6.33 24.55
CA PRO A 371 -6.86 5.36 24.38
C PRO A 371 -5.94 5.38 25.60
N GLU A 372 -5.81 4.23 26.24
CA GLU A 372 -4.91 4.03 27.38
C GLU A 372 -3.47 4.35 26.97
N ARG A 373 -2.75 5.05 27.85
CA ARG A 373 -1.35 5.42 27.62
C ARG A 373 -0.46 4.44 28.36
N ILE A 374 0.23 3.59 27.60
CA ILE A 374 1.17 2.64 28.18
C ILE A 374 2.57 3.23 28.14
N ARG A 375 3.29 3.05 29.25
CA ARG A 375 4.70 3.38 29.42
C ARG A 375 5.45 2.11 29.81
N LEU A 376 6.25 1.60 28.90
CA LEU A 376 7.13 0.46 29.14
C LEU A 376 8.47 0.97 29.66
N GLN A 377 8.83 0.57 30.87
CA GLN A 377 10.08 0.91 31.51
C GLN A 377 11.15 -0.13 31.17
N TYR A 378 12.41 0.28 31.15
CA TYR A 378 13.51 -0.67 31.03
C TYR A 378 13.60 -1.51 32.32
N PRO A 379 13.66 -2.86 32.24
CA PRO A 379 13.69 -3.70 33.43
C PRO A 379 14.81 -3.34 34.41
N GLY A 380 14.47 -3.19 35.69
CA GLY A 380 15.42 -2.87 36.76
C GLY A 380 16.00 -1.45 36.73
N LYS A 381 15.48 -0.53 35.89
CA LYS A 381 15.87 0.88 35.86
C LYS A 381 14.73 1.78 36.34
N PRO A 382 15.04 2.94 36.94
CA PRO A 382 14.02 3.92 37.29
C PRO A 382 13.38 4.49 36.02
N ALA A 383 12.11 4.87 36.14
CA ALA A 383 11.34 5.41 35.04
C ALA A 383 12.01 6.64 34.41
N SER A 384 12.24 6.63 33.09
CA SER A 384 12.95 7.69 32.36
C SER A 384 12.10 8.39 31.29
N VAL A 385 12.49 9.60 30.90
CA VAL A 385 11.81 10.34 29.81
C VAL A 385 11.86 9.58 28.48
N ILE A 386 12.91 8.78 28.27
CA ILE A 386 13.16 7.96 27.08
C ILE A 386 12.38 6.63 27.05
N ASP A 387 11.60 6.32 28.09
CA ASP A 387 10.78 5.11 28.13
C ASP A 387 9.85 5.02 26.91
N VAL A 388 9.63 3.79 26.44
CA VAL A 388 8.74 3.50 25.32
C VAL A 388 7.31 3.83 25.75
N LYS A 389 6.67 4.74 25.00
CA LYS A 389 5.34 5.27 25.33
C LYS A 389 4.42 5.11 24.13
N TYR A 390 3.35 4.35 24.23
CA TYR A 390 2.38 4.25 23.14
C TYR A 390 0.95 4.38 23.67
N LYS A 391 0.00 4.30 22.74
CA LYS A 391 -1.43 4.41 23.03
C LYS A 391 -2.12 3.17 22.52
N VAL A 392 -2.77 2.42 23.40
CA VAL A 392 -3.65 1.31 23.02
C VAL A 392 -4.84 1.89 22.28
N LYS A 393 -5.14 1.31 21.13
CA LYS A 393 -6.25 1.74 20.28
C LYS A 393 -6.78 0.51 19.60
N THR A 394 -8.10 0.48 19.46
CA THR A 394 -8.83 -0.47 18.61
C THR A 394 -8.29 -0.49 17.18
N ASN A 395 -8.76 -1.48 16.43
CA ASN A 395 -8.34 -1.80 15.08
C ASN A 395 -8.22 -0.53 14.20
N ASP A 396 -7.11 -0.42 13.46
CA ASP A 396 -6.86 0.72 12.55
C ASP A 396 -7.90 0.85 11.43
N HIS A 397 -8.66 -0.23 11.21
CA HIS A 397 -9.75 -0.29 10.24
C HIS A 397 -11.08 0.25 10.78
N ASP A 398 -11.27 0.30 12.09
CA ASP A 398 -12.49 0.86 12.69
C ASP A 398 -12.53 2.38 12.55
N ARG A 399 -13.64 2.91 12.02
CA ARG A 399 -13.83 4.35 11.97
C ARG A 399 -14.24 4.87 13.34
N GLN A 400 -13.40 5.75 13.91
CA GLN A 400 -13.75 6.52 15.09
C GLN A 400 -14.88 7.50 14.76
N VAL A 401 -15.71 7.85 15.75
CA VAL A 401 -16.69 8.95 15.65
C VAL A 401 -16.04 10.21 15.06
N VAL A 402 -16.76 10.82 14.12
CA VAL A 402 -16.32 12.01 13.38
C VAL A 402 -15.94 13.13 14.36
N ASN A 403 -14.68 13.57 14.31
CA ASN A 403 -14.23 14.73 15.09
C ASN A 403 -13.58 15.77 14.18
N ILE A 404 -14.37 16.79 13.86
CA ILE A 404 -14.01 17.87 12.92
C ILE A 404 -12.70 18.55 13.33
N PHE A 405 -12.59 18.98 14.59
CA PHE A 405 -11.44 19.75 15.07
C PHE A 405 -10.15 18.92 15.13
N LYS A 406 -10.25 17.63 15.48
CA LYS A 406 -9.09 16.73 15.58
C LYS A 406 -8.60 16.27 14.21
N HIS A 407 -9.50 16.15 13.23
CA HIS A 407 -9.24 15.52 11.93
C HIS A 407 -9.29 16.49 10.73
N VAL A 408 -9.49 17.79 10.94
CA VAL A 408 -9.13 18.80 9.93
C VAL A 408 -7.62 18.74 9.70
N LYS A 409 -7.16 18.48 8.48
CA LYS A 409 -5.73 18.29 8.12
C LYS A 409 -5.23 19.52 7.38
N ILE A 410 -3.93 19.81 7.48
CA ILE A 410 -3.30 20.85 6.64
C ILE A 410 -3.53 20.60 5.14
N ALA A 411 -3.58 19.33 4.74
CA ALA A 411 -3.86 18.90 3.37
C ALA A 411 -5.23 19.37 2.82
N HIS A 412 -6.21 19.66 3.67
CA HIS A 412 -7.52 20.16 3.21
C HIS A 412 -7.40 21.55 2.57
N PHE A 413 -6.32 22.30 2.82
CA PHE A 413 -6.06 23.56 2.13
C PHE A 413 -5.76 23.38 0.63
N ASN A 414 -5.43 22.17 0.15
CA ASN A 414 -5.34 21.91 -1.29
C ASN A 414 -6.68 22.12 -2.01
N MET A 415 -7.81 21.87 -1.33
CA MET A 415 -9.13 22.19 -1.87
C MET A 415 -9.29 23.71 -2.07
N ILE A 416 -8.86 24.47 -1.07
CA ILE A 416 -8.94 25.93 -1.09
C ILE A 416 -8.00 26.49 -2.15
N LEU A 417 -6.82 25.89 -2.31
CA LEU A 417 -5.87 26.21 -3.38
C LEU A 417 -6.49 26.03 -4.76
N GLY A 418 -7.20 24.92 -5.01
CA GLY A 418 -7.92 24.72 -6.27
C GLY A 418 -9.00 25.78 -6.53
N PHE A 419 -9.80 26.14 -5.53
CA PHE A 419 -10.77 27.24 -5.71
C PHE A 419 -10.08 28.60 -5.95
N CYS A 420 -8.96 28.88 -5.26
CA CYS A 420 -8.20 30.11 -5.43
C CYS A 420 -7.55 30.19 -6.82
N GLY A 421 -6.96 29.09 -7.29
CA GLY A 421 -6.34 29.02 -8.61
C GLY A 421 -7.38 29.08 -9.73
N LEU A 422 -8.55 28.45 -9.56
CA LEU A 422 -9.67 28.57 -10.48
C LEU A 422 -10.23 30.01 -10.52
N ALA A 423 -10.35 30.67 -9.38
CA ALA A 423 -10.74 32.09 -9.32
C ALA A 423 -9.75 32.99 -10.07
N ALA A 424 -8.45 32.76 -9.88
CA ALA A 424 -7.39 33.48 -10.59
C ALA A 424 -7.42 33.21 -12.11
N LEU A 425 -7.64 31.95 -12.52
CA LEU A 425 -7.75 31.55 -13.92
C LEU A 425 -8.91 32.25 -14.63
N TRP A 426 -10.12 32.19 -14.06
CA TRP A 426 -11.29 32.86 -14.63
C TRP A 426 -11.14 34.38 -14.67
N ARG A 427 -10.48 34.95 -13.65
CA ARG A 427 -10.13 36.37 -13.66
C ARG A 427 -9.19 36.73 -14.81
N MET A 428 -8.12 35.97 -15.05
CA MET A 428 -7.24 36.21 -16.20
C MET A 428 -7.93 35.96 -17.54
N ALA A 429 -8.83 34.97 -17.63
CA ALA A 429 -9.64 34.72 -18.82
C ALA A 429 -10.64 35.85 -19.15
N ALA A 430 -11.02 36.67 -18.18
CA ALA A 430 -11.87 37.83 -18.41
C ALA A 430 -11.07 39.13 -18.69
N MET A 431 -9.77 39.15 -18.44
CA MET A 431 -8.94 40.33 -18.72
C MET A 431 -8.80 40.55 -20.23
N ARG A 432 -8.98 41.80 -20.68
CA ARG A 432 -8.88 42.18 -22.10
C ARG A 432 -7.54 41.80 -22.71
N ASN A 433 -6.44 42.03 -21.99
CA ASN A 433 -5.07 41.85 -22.52
C ASN A 433 -4.58 40.39 -22.44
N ILE A 434 -5.35 39.50 -21.82
CA ILE A 434 -5.04 38.06 -21.74
C ILE A 434 -6.14 37.27 -22.44
N GLY A 435 -7.31 37.10 -21.78
CA GLY A 435 -8.43 36.36 -22.38
C GLY A 435 -8.99 37.00 -23.64
N GLY A 436 -9.20 38.33 -23.63
CA GLY A 436 -9.66 39.05 -24.83
C GLY A 436 -8.68 38.88 -26.01
N ALA A 437 -7.39 39.02 -25.76
CA ALA A 437 -6.33 38.80 -26.74
C ALA A 437 -6.24 37.35 -27.23
N ALA A 438 -6.61 36.37 -26.39
CA ALA A 438 -6.70 34.96 -26.75
C ALA A 438 -7.97 34.60 -27.54
N GLY A 439 -8.87 35.56 -27.81
CA GLY A 439 -10.16 35.34 -28.47
C GLY A 439 -11.27 34.83 -27.55
N LEU A 440 -11.11 34.99 -26.24
CA LEU A 440 -12.12 34.68 -25.22
C LEU A 440 -12.88 35.96 -24.86
N SER A 441 -14.18 35.99 -25.17
CA SER A 441 -15.08 37.05 -24.72
C SER A 441 -15.96 36.49 -23.61
N ILE A 442 -15.42 36.43 -22.39
CA ILE A 442 -16.04 35.76 -21.25
C ILE A 442 -16.19 36.74 -20.08
N SER A 443 -17.34 36.70 -19.41
CA SER A 443 -17.57 37.47 -18.19
C SER A 443 -16.73 36.94 -17.02
N ASN A 444 -16.29 37.83 -16.15
CA ASN A 444 -15.61 37.49 -14.90
C ASN A 444 -16.55 36.99 -13.79
N THR A 445 -17.87 36.96 -14.02
CA THR A 445 -18.85 36.50 -13.02
C THR A 445 -18.50 35.15 -12.38
N PRO A 446 -18.07 34.11 -13.12
CA PRO A 446 -17.64 32.85 -12.51
C PRO A 446 -16.43 33.02 -11.60
N GLY A 447 -15.45 33.85 -11.99
CA GLY A 447 -14.29 34.18 -11.17
C GLY A 447 -14.68 34.81 -9.83
N ASP A 448 -15.74 35.61 -9.81
CA ASP A 448 -16.24 36.28 -8.60
C ASP A 448 -16.89 35.30 -7.66
N VAL A 449 -17.71 34.40 -8.21
CA VAL A 449 -18.31 33.30 -7.46
C VAL A 449 -17.23 32.43 -6.84
N PHE A 450 -16.20 32.03 -7.60
CA PHE A 450 -15.08 31.25 -7.07
C PHE A 450 -14.26 32.02 -6.04
N THR A 451 -14.12 33.34 -6.18
CA THR A 451 -13.45 34.19 -5.17
C THR A 451 -14.23 34.17 -3.85
N ILE A 452 -15.56 34.34 -3.90
CA ILE A 452 -16.43 34.29 -2.70
C ILE A 452 -16.36 32.92 -2.04
N ILE A 453 -16.42 31.83 -2.82
CA ILE A 453 -16.27 30.46 -2.32
C ILE A 453 -14.89 30.30 -1.66
N SER A 454 -13.82 30.76 -2.31
CA SER A 454 -12.45 30.67 -1.80
C SER A 454 -12.28 31.40 -0.47
N VAL A 455 -12.76 32.64 -0.36
CA VAL A 455 -12.73 33.42 0.89
C VAL A 455 -13.51 32.72 1.99
N SER A 456 -14.71 32.22 1.67
CA SER A 456 -15.56 31.51 2.63
C SER A 456 -14.89 30.24 3.16
N LEU A 457 -14.36 29.42 2.25
CA LEU A 457 -13.64 28.19 2.62
C LEU A 457 -12.36 28.48 3.40
N TYR A 458 -11.60 29.51 3.01
CA TYR A 458 -10.41 29.95 3.74
C TYR A 458 -10.75 30.37 5.17
N GLY A 459 -11.83 31.14 5.37
CA GLY A 459 -12.31 31.53 6.71
C GLY A 459 -12.73 30.32 7.55
N ILE A 460 -13.53 29.41 6.98
CA ILE A 460 -14.02 28.22 7.68
C ILE A 460 -12.87 27.29 8.08
N PHE A 461 -12.05 26.86 7.12
CA PHE A 461 -10.96 25.92 7.39
C PHE A 461 -9.80 26.56 8.14
N GLY A 462 -9.54 27.85 7.94
CA GLY A 462 -8.63 28.65 8.74
C GLY A 462 -9.06 28.65 10.21
N GLY A 463 -10.32 28.98 10.50
CA GLY A 463 -10.87 28.92 11.85
C GLY A 463 -10.79 27.52 12.48
N LEU A 464 -11.19 26.48 11.74
CA LEU A 464 -11.09 25.09 12.21
C LEU A 464 -9.64 24.69 12.53
N TYR A 465 -8.68 25.08 11.70
CA TYR A 465 -7.29 24.74 11.88
C TYR A 465 -6.62 25.55 13.02
N ILE A 466 -7.02 26.81 13.22
CA ILE A 466 -6.63 27.62 14.38
C ILE A 466 -7.14 26.97 15.68
N ILE A 467 -8.40 26.53 15.71
CA ILE A 467 -8.94 25.78 16.85
C ILE A 467 -8.13 24.51 17.10
N LYS A 468 -7.76 23.79 16.04
CA LYS A 468 -6.89 22.60 16.14
C LYS A 468 -5.50 22.94 16.69
N LEU A 469 -4.92 24.07 16.29
CA LEU A 469 -3.61 24.53 16.76
C LEU A 469 -3.62 24.72 18.28
N PHE A 470 -4.67 25.34 18.83
CA PHE A 470 -4.80 25.57 20.27
C PHE A 470 -5.26 24.33 21.05
N LYS A 471 -6.25 23.58 20.55
CA LYS A 471 -6.83 22.42 21.25
C LYS A 471 -6.01 21.14 21.11
N TYR A 472 -5.31 20.98 19.99
CA TYR A 472 -4.54 19.77 19.65
C TYR A 472 -3.15 20.09 19.06
N PRO A 473 -2.28 20.87 19.73
CA PRO A 473 -0.96 21.27 19.21
C PRO A 473 -0.08 20.07 18.86
N ASN A 474 -0.13 19.01 19.68
CA ASN A 474 0.57 17.74 19.42
C ASN A 474 0.15 17.05 18.11
N LYS A 475 -1.03 17.33 17.57
CA LYS A 475 -1.48 16.81 16.27
C LYS A 475 -0.95 17.64 15.11
N VAL A 476 -0.87 18.96 15.28
CA VAL A 476 -0.24 19.86 14.30
C VAL A 476 1.24 19.56 14.19
N SER A 477 1.94 19.37 15.32
CA SER A 477 3.34 18.95 15.34
C SER A 477 3.56 17.62 14.59
N LYS A 478 2.65 16.65 14.72
CA LYS A 478 2.70 15.40 13.95
C LYS A 478 2.47 15.58 12.45
N GLU A 479 1.71 16.60 12.06
CA GLU A 479 1.55 16.96 10.64
C GLU A 479 2.80 17.64 10.10
N TRP A 480 3.42 18.50 10.90
CA TRP A 480 4.71 19.13 10.58
C TRP A 480 5.84 18.10 10.41
N MET A 481 5.89 17.08 11.27
CA MET A 481 6.90 16.00 11.18
C MET A 481 6.59 14.95 10.11
N CYS A 482 5.41 14.99 9.47
CA CYS A 482 5.04 14.01 8.45
C CYS A 482 5.67 14.37 7.09
N PRO A 483 6.49 13.50 6.47
CA PRO A 483 7.21 13.83 5.23
C PRO A 483 6.32 14.18 4.03
N LEU A 484 5.07 13.74 4.05
CA LEU A 484 4.08 14.10 3.03
C LEU A 484 3.42 15.46 3.31
N ARG A 485 3.06 15.74 4.57
CA ARG A 485 2.21 16.88 4.94
C ARG A 485 3.00 18.13 5.34
N SER A 486 4.26 17.99 5.75
CA SER A 486 5.15 19.13 6.04
C SER A 486 5.20 20.11 4.87
N ASN A 487 5.32 19.58 3.66
CA ASN A 487 5.34 20.33 2.41
C ASN A 487 4.03 21.06 2.09
N MET A 488 2.92 20.69 2.73
CA MET A 488 1.61 21.32 2.49
C MET A 488 1.38 22.55 3.38
N PHE A 489 2.28 22.86 4.33
CA PHE A 489 2.19 24.08 5.15
C PHE A 489 2.41 25.37 4.35
N VAL A 490 2.98 25.28 3.15
CA VAL A 490 3.11 26.42 2.20
C VAL A 490 1.78 26.76 1.51
N VAL A 491 0.79 25.85 1.56
CA VAL A 491 -0.47 26.03 0.83
C VAL A 491 -1.35 27.14 1.41
N PRO A 492 -1.63 27.20 2.75
CA PRO A 492 -2.41 28.31 3.30
C PRO A 492 -1.87 29.72 2.99
N PRO A 493 -0.56 30.01 3.13
CA PRO A 493 -0.02 31.31 2.72
C PRO A 493 -0.06 31.53 1.20
N ALA A 494 0.13 30.50 0.37
CA ALA A 494 -0.07 30.60 -1.08
C ALA A 494 -1.53 30.95 -1.47
N CYS A 495 -2.52 30.39 -0.75
CA CYS A 495 -3.93 30.77 -0.94
C CYS A 495 -4.17 32.26 -0.67
N LEU A 496 -3.52 32.86 0.35
CA LEU A 496 -3.63 34.30 0.62
C LEU A 496 -3.12 35.14 -0.55
N VAL A 497 -2.01 34.74 -1.18
CA VAL A 497 -1.43 35.42 -2.34
C VAL A 497 -2.38 35.34 -3.55
N LEU A 498 -2.97 34.18 -3.83
CA LEU A 498 -3.96 34.03 -4.91
C LEU A 498 -5.26 34.81 -4.61
N LEU A 499 -5.70 34.82 -3.35
CA LEU A 499 -6.84 35.63 -2.92
C LEU A 499 -6.57 37.13 -3.06
N ALA A 500 -5.34 37.59 -2.77
CA ALA A 500 -4.94 38.97 -3.01
C ALA A 500 -5.16 39.37 -4.47
N PHE A 501 -4.69 38.53 -5.40
CA PHE A 501 -4.96 38.74 -6.83
C PHE A 501 -6.46 38.70 -7.14
N ALA A 502 -7.21 37.73 -6.62
CA ALA A 502 -8.62 37.56 -6.92
C ALA A 502 -9.49 38.74 -6.43
N ILE A 503 -9.16 39.33 -5.27
CA ILE A 503 -9.87 40.43 -4.61
C ILE A 503 -9.46 41.82 -5.15
N ASN A 504 -8.28 41.96 -5.75
CA ASN A 504 -7.76 43.28 -6.16
C ASN A 504 -8.75 44.06 -7.05
N GLY A 505 -9.09 45.29 -6.68
CA GLY A 505 -9.98 46.18 -7.44
C GLY A 505 -11.47 45.80 -7.49
N ARG A 506 -12.01 45.01 -6.54
CA ARG A 506 -13.41 44.53 -6.59
C ARG A 506 -14.44 45.34 -5.81
N PHE A 507 -14.02 46.03 -4.76
CA PHE A 507 -14.87 46.82 -3.88
C PHE A 507 -14.04 47.90 -3.20
N ASP A 508 -14.67 48.80 -2.46
CA ASP A 508 -13.99 49.89 -1.79
C ASP A 508 -12.91 49.36 -0.82
N ASN A 509 -11.68 49.87 -0.93
CA ASN A 509 -10.48 49.41 -0.20
C ASN A 509 -9.96 48.01 -0.57
N ALA A 510 -10.49 47.36 -1.61
CA ALA A 510 -10.06 46.01 -2.01
C ALA A 510 -8.57 45.95 -2.41
N GLU A 511 -8.02 47.01 -2.99
CA GLU A 511 -6.58 47.10 -3.32
C GLU A 511 -5.70 47.09 -2.07
N THR A 512 -6.11 47.83 -1.04
CA THR A 512 -5.39 47.86 0.25
C THR A 512 -5.44 46.49 0.91
N LEU A 513 -6.63 45.86 0.94
CA LEU A 513 -6.78 44.50 1.46
C LEU A 513 -5.92 43.49 0.67
N ALA A 514 -5.91 43.58 -0.67
CA ALA A 514 -5.10 42.71 -1.52
C ALA A 514 -3.60 42.85 -1.19
N LYS A 515 -3.09 44.08 -1.08
CA LYS A 515 -1.69 44.34 -0.69
C LYS A 515 -1.37 43.77 0.70
N VAL A 516 -2.29 43.89 1.67
CA VAL A 516 -2.12 43.31 3.02
C VAL A 516 -2.07 41.77 2.96
N LEU A 517 -3.01 41.13 2.27
CA LEU A 517 -3.04 39.67 2.13
C LEU A 517 -1.76 39.14 1.47
N PHE A 518 -1.26 39.84 0.44
CA PHE A 518 0.00 39.52 -0.22
C PHE A 518 1.19 39.60 0.73
N TRP A 519 1.34 40.70 1.47
CA TRP A 519 2.48 40.89 2.39
C TRP A 519 2.41 40.02 3.66
N ILE A 520 1.28 39.38 3.94
CA ILE A 520 1.20 38.29 4.91
C ILE A 520 1.67 36.99 4.25
N GLY A 521 1.10 36.61 3.11
CA GLY A 521 1.35 35.31 2.48
C GLY A 521 2.75 35.14 1.87
N ALA A 522 3.22 36.14 1.12
CA ALA A 522 4.44 36.03 0.32
C ALA A 522 5.72 35.89 1.16
N PRO A 523 5.94 36.66 2.25
CA PRO A 523 7.10 36.44 3.11
C PRO A 523 7.07 35.09 3.84
N ILE A 524 5.89 34.64 4.29
CA ILE A 524 5.75 33.32 4.94
C ILE A 524 6.11 32.21 3.97
N ASN A 525 5.67 32.28 2.70
CA ASN A 525 6.04 31.31 1.67
C ASN A 525 7.55 31.24 1.44
N LEU A 526 8.22 32.39 1.36
CA LEU A 526 9.67 32.45 1.19
C LEU A 526 10.40 31.82 2.38
N LEU A 527 10.00 32.20 3.61
CA LEU A 527 10.59 31.67 4.83
C LEU A 527 10.37 30.16 4.96
N LEU A 528 9.17 29.66 4.65
CA LEU A 528 8.87 28.23 4.67
C LEU A 528 9.67 27.48 3.60
N ALA A 529 9.83 28.03 2.40
CA ALA A 529 10.61 27.39 1.34
C ALA A 529 12.09 27.26 1.75
N LEU A 530 12.67 28.32 2.32
CA LEU A 530 14.05 28.30 2.83
C LEU A 530 14.20 27.37 4.03
N TYR A 531 13.24 27.36 4.96
CA TYR A 531 13.28 26.51 6.14
C TYR A 531 13.12 25.03 5.79
N LEU A 532 12.18 24.67 4.91
CA LEU A 532 12.03 23.31 4.42
C LEU A 532 13.28 22.85 3.67
N ALA A 533 13.87 23.71 2.84
CA ALA A 533 15.13 23.41 2.17
C ALA A 533 16.27 23.14 3.17
N ALA A 534 16.36 23.93 4.24
CA ALA A 534 17.32 23.69 5.31
C ALA A 534 17.07 22.34 6.01
N LEU A 535 15.80 22.01 6.33
CA LEU A 535 15.44 20.73 6.95
C LEU A 535 15.77 19.54 6.05
N TRP A 536 15.56 19.65 4.74
CA TRP A 536 15.93 18.58 3.81
C TRP A 536 17.44 18.33 3.73
N ILE A 537 18.25 19.35 4.04
CA ILE A 537 19.71 19.24 4.08
C ILE A 537 20.17 18.65 5.42
N THR A 538 19.49 18.96 6.53
CA THR A 538 19.88 18.50 7.87
C THR A 538 19.38 17.11 8.22
N ASP A 539 18.17 16.76 7.77
CA ASP A 539 17.48 15.55 8.22
C ASP A 539 17.73 14.39 7.26
N ASN A 540 17.99 13.20 7.82
CA ASN A 540 18.07 11.99 7.01
C ASN A 540 16.66 11.54 6.57
N HIS A 541 16.49 11.38 5.26
CA HIS A 541 15.24 10.94 4.66
C HIS A 541 15.39 9.56 4.02
N SER A 542 14.51 8.62 4.39
CA SER A 542 14.36 7.37 3.64
C SER A 542 13.83 7.66 2.24
N GLN A 543 14.25 6.86 1.25
CA GLN A 543 13.79 6.99 -0.13
C GLN A 543 12.26 6.95 -0.25
N GLU A 544 11.57 6.25 0.65
CA GLU A 544 10.11 6.16 0.70
C GLU A 544 9.43 7.52 0.94
N HIS A 545 10.11 8.45 1.61
CA HIS A 545 9.58 9.77 1.96
C HIS A 545 9.64 10.79 0.82
N LEU A 546 10.53 10.59 -0.16
CA LEU A 546 10.63 11.46 -1.33
C LEU A 546 9.36 11.36 -2.18
N ASN A 547 8.74 12.49 -2.51
CA ASN A 547 7.53 12.51 -3.34
C ASN A 547 7.36 13.88 -3.99
N ALA A 548 6.50 13.96 -5.01
CA ALA A 548 6.32 15.17 -5.79
C ALA A 548 5.71 16.36 -5.00
N ALA A 549 5.19 16.16 -3.78
CA ALA A 549 4.71 17.27 -2.94
C ALA A 549 5.83 18.20 -2.46
N TRP A 550 7.10 17.76 -2.53
CA TRP A 550 8.26 18.62 -2.20
C TRP A 550 8.33 19.85 -3.11
N LEU A 551 7.80 19.76 -4.34
CA LEU A 551 7.72 20.89 -5.27
C LEU A 551 6.67 21.94 -4.89
N LEU A 552 5.83 21.71 -3.87
CA LEU A 552 4.87 22.71 -3.39
C LEU A 552 5.56 23.96 -2.85
N ALA A 553 6.73 23.83 -2.22
CA ALA A 553 7.47 24.96 -1.66
C ALA A 553 8.00 25.93 -2.73
N PRO A 554 8.76 25.50 -3.75
CA PRO A 554 9.13 26.40 -4.85
C PRO A 554 7.91 26.87 -5.65
N MET A 555 6.88 26.03 -5.79
CA MET A 555 5.64 26.41 -6.44
C MET A 555 4.99 27.64 -5.80
N ALA A 556 4.86 27.64 -4.47
CA ALA A 556 4.31 28.78 -3.73
C ALA A 556 5.13 30.06 -3.97
N CYS A 557 6.46 29.94 -4.10
CA CYS A 557 7.33 31.08 -4.45
C CYS A 557 7.10 31.57 -5.88
N PHE A 558 6.93 30.68 -6.87
CA PHE A 558 6.56 31.10 -8.24
C PHE A 558 5.22 31.83 -8.26
N VAL A 559 4.23 31.39 -7.48
CA VAL A 559 2.94 32.10 -7.33
C VAL A 559 3.14 33.51 -6.76
N CYS A 560 4.02 33.69 -5.77
CA CYS A 560 4.35 35.01 -5.23
C CYS A 560 4.97 35.91 -6.31
N ALA A 561 5.92 35.39 -7.08
CA ALA A 561 6.57 36.12 -8.16
C ALA A 561 5.59 36.50 -9.30
N LEU A 562 4.64 35.62 -9.62
CA LEU A 562 3.60 35.86 -10.61
C LEU A 562 2.64 36.99 -10.18
N ILE A 563 2.18 36.97 -8.93
CA ILE A 563 1.13 37.88 -8.46
C ILE A 563 1.66 39.27 -8.11
N ALA A 564 2.90 39.39 -7.65
CA ALA A 564 3.47 40.65 -7.17
C ALA A 564 3.28 41.85 -8.14
N PRO A 565 3.63 41.74 -9.45
CA PRO A 565 3.49 42.88 -10.38
C PRO A 565 2.03 43.28 -10.67
N PHE A 566 1.07 42.37 -10.51
CA PHE A 566 -0.36 42.67 -10.69
C PHE A 566 -0.96 43.48 -9.53
N LEU A 567 -0.30 43.55 -8.38
CA LEU A 567 -0.75 44.32 -7.22
C LEU A 567 -0.11 45.69 -7.16
N ASP A 568 1.19 45.77 -7.47
CA ASP A 568 1.95 47.01 -7.53
C ASP A 568 3.21 46.79 -8.38
N SER A 569 3.47 47.66 -9.36
CA SER A 569 4.65 47.54 -10.22
C SER A 569 5.95 47.70 -9.43
N VAL A 570 5.93 48.38 -8.27
CA VAL A 570 7.07 48.50 -7.35
C VAL A 570 7.51 47.15 -6.79
N TYR A 571 6.61 46.15 -6.74
CA TYR A 571 6.94 44.82 -6.24
C TYR A 571 7.71 43.95 -7.25
N THR A 572 7.84 44.38 -8.50
CA THR A 572 8.49 43.61 -9.59
C THR A 572 9.93 43.24 -9.25
N GLU A 573 10.72 44.18 -8.71
CA GLU A 573 12.11 43.91 -8.32
C GLU A 573 12.18 42.88 -7.18
N ALA A 574 11.31 43.02 -6.18
CA ALA A 574 11.24 42.06 -5.09
C ALA A 574 10.81 40.67 -5.61
N ALA A 575 9.90 40.61 -6.58
CA ALA A 575 9.38 39.38 -7.17
C ALA A 575 10.49 38.45 -7.73
N TYR A 576 11.60 39.02 -8.22
CA TYR A 576 12.77 38.24 -8.67
C TYR A 576 13.38 37.39 -7.54
N LEU A 577 13.33 37.84 -6.27
CA LEU A 577 13.82 37.04 -5.14
C LEU A 577 13.07 35.72 -5.02
N TRP A 578 11.72 35.76 -5.01
CA TRP A 578 10.91 34.55 -4.96
C TRP A 578 11.13 33.67 -6.19
N PHE A 579 11.23 34.28 -7.37
CA PHE A 579 11.45 33.55 -8.62
C PHE A 579 12.80 32.80 -8.60
N SER A 580 13.89 33.47 -8.22
CA SER A 580 15.23 32.87 -8.18
C SER A 580 15.31 31.70 -7.19
N ILE A 581 14.74 31.85 -5.99
CA ILE A 581 14.70 30.76 -5.00
C ILE A 581 13.86 29.58 -5.52
N ALA A 582 12.72 29.87 -6.17
CA ALA A 582 11.87 28.84 -6.75
C ALA A 582 12.60 28.03 -7.83
N VAL A 583 13.34 28.68 -8.73
CA VAL A 583 14.16 28.01 -9.75
C VAL A 583 15.23 27.14 -9.12
N ALA A 584 15.97 27.68 -8.14
CA ALA A 584 17.05 26.98 -7.45
C ALA A 584 16.59 25.68 -6.79
N LEU A 585 15.38 25.66 -6.22
CA LEU A 585 14.80 24.48 -5.58
C LEU A 585 14.12 23.52 -6.58
N THR A 586 13.48 24.04 -7.63
CA THR A 586 12.67 23.22 -8.55
C THR A 586 13.50 22.20 -9.31
N ILE A 587 14.67 22.60 -9.82
CA ILE A 587 15.52 21.75 -10.66
C ILE A 587 15.95 20.46 -9.91
N PRO A 588 16.62 20.53 -8.74
CA PRO A 588 17.03 19.33 -8.03
C PRO A 588 15.82 18.50 -7.54
N LEU A 589 14.76 19.15 -7.06
CA LEU A 589 13.57 18.45 -6.57
C LEU A 589 12.83 17.68 -7.67
N TYR A 590 12.73 18.24 -8.87
CA TYR A 590 12.18 17.54 -10.02
C TYR A 590 13.03 16.30 -10.35
N ILE A 591 14.36 16.45 -10.42
CA ILE A 591 15.27 15.36 -10.76
C ILE A 591 15.14 14.21 -9.76
N ILE A 592 15.19 14.47 -8.45
CA ILE A 592 15.14 13.40 -7.45
C ILE A 592 13.77 12.71 -7.40
N THR A 593 12.68 13.48 -7.56
CA THR A 593 11.32 12.90 -7.51
C THR A 593 11.01 12.11 -8.78
N PHE A 594 11.47 12.58 -9.93
CA PHE A 594 11.37 11.86 -11.20
C PHE A 594 12.21 10.59 -11.19
N HIS A 595 13.47 10.68 -10.72
CA HIS A 595 14.34 9.51 -10.54
C HIS A 595 13.70 8.45 -9.65
N LYS A 596 13.09 8.86 -8.53
CA LYS A 596 12.34 7.95 -7.67
C LYS A 596 11.24 7.22 -8.44
N SER A 597 10.40 7.93 -9.16
CA SER A 597 9.28 7.32 -9.89
C SER A 597 9.71 6.43 -11.06
N LEU A 598 10.94 6.58 -11.56
CA LEU A 598 11.50 5.70 -12.60
C LEU A 598 12.06 4.40 -12.03
N LEU A 599 12.78 4.47 -10.91
CA LEU A 599 13.54 3.33 -10.40
C LEU A 599 12.82 2.55 -9.29
N PHE A 600 11.85 3.16 -8.62
CA PHE A 600 11.21 2.56 -7.45
C PHE A 600 9.69 2.53 -7.62
N ASN A 601 9.12 1.39 -7.26
CA ASN A 601 7.68 1.20 -7.26
C ASN A 601 7.03 2.03 -6.14
N GLU A 602 5.85 2.58 -6.39
CA GLU A 602 5.14 3.39 -5.41
C GLU A 602 4.23 2.53 -4.51
N PRO A 603 4.55 2.44 -3.22
CA PRO A 603 3.80 1.61 -2.27
C PRO A 603 2.47 2.26 -1.86
N ASP A 604 2.41 3.59 -1.85
CA ASP A 604 1.27 4.39 -1.44
C ASP A 604 0.65 5.07 -2.66
N ASP A 605 -0.59 4.67 -2.96
CA ASP A 605 -1.40 5.18 -4.05
C ASP A 605 -1.65 6.69 -3.97
N ARG A 606 -1.59 7.30 -2.77
CA ARG A 606 -1.77 8.75 -2.57
C ARG A 606 -0.69 9.59 -3.25
N ASN A 607 0.50 9.03 -3.49
CA ASN A 607 1.59 9.76 -4.13
C ASN A 607 1.41 9.89 -5.65
N ARG A 608 0.58 9.04 -6.27
CA ARG A 608 0.45 8.96 -7.74
C ARG A 608 -0.14 10.24 -8.34
N LEU A 609 -1.19 10.78 -7.74
CA LEU A 609 -1.84 12.01 -8.20
C LEU A 609 -1.02 13.26 -7.88
N LEU A 610 -0.17 13.21 -6.85
CA LEU A 610 0.71 14.33 -6.50
C LEU A 610 1.77 14.59 -7.57
N LYS A 611 2.06 13.64 -8.48
CA LYS A 611 2.96 13.85 -9.63
C LYS A 611 2.53 15.00 -10.53
N TRP A 612 1.26 15.40 -10.50
CA TRP A 612 0.79 16.57 -11.23
C TRP A 612 1.47 17.87 -10.80
N THR A 613 2.10 17.94 -9.62
CA THR A 613 2.95 19.08 -9.25
C THR A 613 4.14 19.28 -10.21
N TRP A 614 4.59 18.25 -10.93
CA TRP A 614 5.59 18.36 -12.00
C TRP A 614 5.11 19.23 -13.16
N VAL A 615 3.81 19.27 -13.43
CA VAL A 615 3.21 20.13 -14.46
C VAL A 615 3.11 21.56 -13.96
N ALA A 616 2.72 21.72 -12.69
CA ALA A 616 2.56 23.04 -12.09
C ALA A 616 3.88 23.82 -12.14
N ALA A 617 5.01 23.21 -11.75
CA ALA A 617 6.33 23.86 -11.66
C ALA A 617 6.70 24.69 -12.90
N PRO A 618 6.83 24.10 -14.10
CA PRO A 618 7.11 24.85 -15.32
C PRO A 618 5.95 25.75 -15.76
N ALA A 619 4.69 25.40 -15.48
CA ALA A 619 3.54 26.23 -15.87
C ALA A 619 3.52 27.58 -15.13
N VAL A 620 3.65 27.57 -13.80
CA VAL A 620 3.67 28.80 -12.99
C VAL A 620 4.98 29.57 -13.18
N ALA A 621 6.11 28.88 -13.36
CA ALA A 621 7.37 29.53 -13.74
C ALA A 621 7.25 30.28 -15.08
N CYS A 622 6.62 29.68 -16.10
CA CYS A 622 6.37 30.31 -17.38
C CYS A 622 5.48 31.56 -17.24
N ALA A 623 4.38 31.44 -16.48
CA ALA A 623 3.48 32.56 -16.23
C ALA A 623 4.21 33.70 -15.50
N ALA A 624 4.95 33.38 -14.43
CA ALA A 624 5.71 34.36 -13.65
C ALA A 624 6.76 35.07 -14.52
N GLN A 625 7.55 34.32 -15.29
CA GLN A 625 8.55 34.88 -16.21
C GLN A 625 7.91 35.82 -17.24
N SER A 626 6.80 35.41 -17.85
CA SER A 626 6.11 36.20 -18.87
C SER A 626 5.57 37.52 -18.31
N VAL A 627 5.08 37.50 -17.07
CA VAL A 627 4.61 38.70 -16.37
C VAL A 627 5.79 39.58 -15.96
N LEU A 628 6.82 39.04 -15.31
CA LEU A 628 8.01 39.81 -14.92
C LEU A 628 8.64 40.53 -16.12
N ASN A 629 8.84 39.82 -17.23
CA ASN A 629 9.36 40.39 -18.47
C ASN A 629 8.52 41.56 -18.99
N ALA A 630 7.19 41.48 -18.89
CA ALA A 630 6.29 42.54 -19.33
C ALA A 630 6.38 43.80 -18.45
N PHE A 631 6.58 43.64 -17.15
CA PHE A 631 6.66 44.76 -16.20
C PHE A 631 8.06 45.38 -16.06
N THR A 632 9.13 44.72 -16.51
CA THR A 632 10.50 45.28 -16.53
C THR A 632 10.81 46.29 -17.65
N GLN A 633 9.92 46.49 -18.63
CA GLN A 633 10.21 47.33 -19.81
C GLN A 633 10.04 48.86 -19.58
N GLY A 634 10.44 49.40 -18.41
CA GLY A 634 10.76 50.83 -18.24
C GLY A 634 10.28 51.50 -16.94
N PRO A 635 10.89 52.62 -16.52
CA PRO A 635 10.64 53.29 -15.23
C PRO A 635 9.33 54.10 -15.16
N LEU A 636 8.49 54.03 -16.20
CA LEU A 636 7.25 54.81 -16.33
C LEU A 636 6.06 53.95 -16.78
N VAL A 637 6.01 52.70 -16.31
CA VAL A 637 4.81 51.86 -16.45
C VAL A 637 3.76 52.37 -15.45
N THR A 638 3.08 53.47 -15.82
CA THR A 638 1.74 53.78 -15.31
C THR A 638 0.82 52.59 -15.64
N GLU A 639 -0.24 52.38 -14.84
CA GLU A 639 -1.22 51.26 -14.89
C GLU A 639 -1.75 50.83 -16.28
N VAL A 640 -1.45 51.60 -17.34
CA VAL A 640 -1.73 51.35 -18.76
C VAL A 640 -0.75 50.36 -19.42
N ALA A 641 0.44 50.08 -18.87
CA ALA A 641 1.52 49.44 -19.64
C ALA A 641 1.56 47.88 -19.72
N PHE A 642 0.51 47.17 -19.26
CA PHE A 642 0.35 45.75 -19.62
C PHE A 642 -0.26 45.63 -21.03
N GLU A 643 0.35 46.24 -22.04
CA GLU A 643 -0.25 46.35 -23.40
C GLU A 643 -0.07 45.07 -24.23
N SER A 644 1.04 44.34 -24.07
CA SER A 644 1.24 43.07 -24.78
C SER A 644 2.03 42.05 -23.97
N LEU A 645 1.46 40.86 -23.84
CA LEU A 645 2.14 39.70 -23.28
C LEU A 645 3.03 39.08 -24.37
N SER A 646 4.33 38.91 -24.10
CA SER A 646 5.26 38.31 -25.04
C SER A 646 5.86 37.02 -24.49
N PHE A 647 6.03 36.04 -25.37
CA PHE A 647 6.67 34.75 -25.05
C PHE A 647 8.05 34.70 -25.67
N ASP A 648 9.06 34.94 -24.84
CA ASP A 648 10.47 34.76 -25.17
C ASP A 648 10.83 33.25 -25.30
N PHE A 649 12.08 32.96 -25.65
CA PHE A 649 12.55 31.57 -25.79
C PHE A 649 12.29 30.76 -24.52
N THR A 650 12.63 31.32 -23.35
CA THR A 650 12.47 30.66 -22.04
C THR A 650 11.01 30.33 -21.75
N SER A 651 10.10 31.29 -21.93
CA SER A 651 8.66 31.10 -21.67
C SER A 651 8.06 30.07 -22.62
N ARG A 652 8.47 30.04 -23.89
CA ARG A 652 8.03 28.99 -24.84
C ARG A 652 8.50 27.61 -24.41
N VAL A 653 9.76 27.46 -24.01
CA VAL A 653 10.30 26.18 -23.54
C VAL A 653 9.55 25.70 -22.30
N LEU A 654 9.36 26.57 -21.30
CA LEU A 654 8.64 26.22 -20.07
C LEU A 654 7.17 25.84 -20.36
N TYR A 655 6.49 26.54 -21.27
CA TYR A 655 5.13 26.20 -21.69
C TYR A 655 5.06 24.80 -22.31
N PHE A 656 5.93 24.49 -23.28
CA PHE A 656 5.91 23.18 -23.93
C PHE A 656 6.38 22.04 -23.02
N ILE A 657 7.26 22.31 -22.03
CA ILE A 657 7.56 21.35 -20.96
C ILE A 657 6.29 21.08 -20.13
N ALA A 658 5.59 22.12 -19.69
CA ALA A 658 4.36 21.97 -18.91
C ALA A 658 3.28 21.20 -19.69
N LEU A 659 3.05 21.54 -20.97
CA LEU A 659 2.10 20.87 -21.84
C LEU A 659 2.49 19.40 -22.07
N GLY A 660 3.77 19.14 -22.36
CA GLY A 660 4.29 17.78 -22.56
C GLY A 660 4.12 16.90 -21.32
N LEU A 661 4.48 17.41 -20.14
CA LEU A 661 4.27 16.72 -18.87
C LEU A 661 2.77 16.50 -18.60
N GLY A 662 1.92 17.49 -18.89
CA GLY A 662 0.47 17.37 -18.76
C GLY A 662 -0.11 16.25 -19.62
N ILE A 663 0.34 16.13 -20.87
CA ILE A 663 -0.07 15.05 -21.78
C ILE A 663 0.44 13.69 -21.29
N ILE A 664 1.70 13.60 -20.85
CA ILE A 664 2.29 12.35 -20.32
C ILE A 664 1.48 11.86 -19.11
N LEU A 665 1.20 12.75 -18.15
CA LEU A 665 0.42 12.39 -16.96
C LEU A 665 -1.05 12.12 -17.29
N ALA A 666 -1.63 12.79 -18.29
CA ALA A 666 -2.97 12.47 -18.79
C ALA A 666 -3.05 11.06 -19.39
N MET A 667 -2.02 10.60 -20.12
CA MET A 667 -1.96 9.24 -20.64
C MET A 667 -1.96 8.17 -19.53
N LEU A 668 -1.46 8.49 -18.33
CA LEU A 668 -1.51 7.57 -17.19
C LEU A 668 -2.95 7.26 -16.73
N PHE A 669 -3.92 8.12 -17.02
CA PHE A 669 -5.34 7.82 -16.78
C PHE A 669 -5.85 6.69 -17.65
N LEU A 670 -5.41 6.62 -18.91
CA LEU A 670 -5.78 5.55 -19.86
C LEU A 670 -5.21 4.19 -19.41
N THR A 671 -4.03 4.18 -18.82
CA THR A 671 -3.37 2.94 -18.36
C THR A 671 -3.93 2.35 -17.06
N GLY A 672 -4.93 2.98 -16.43
CA GLY A 672 -5.42 2.58 -15.11
C GLY A 672 -4.49 2.94 -13.94
N HIS A 673 -3.34 3.59 -14.19
CA HIS A 673 -2.39 3.95 -13.13
C HIS A 673 -2.98 4.98 -12.15
N THR A 674 -3.72 5.96 -12.67
CA THR A 674 -4.38 7.03 -11.88
C THR A 674 -5.90 6.89 -11.78
N SER A 675 -6.57 6.33 -12.80
CA SER A 675 -8.04 6.27 -12.85
C SER A 675 -8.68 5.25 -11.89
N ARG A 676 -7.91 4.25 -11.40
CA ARG A 676 -8.38 3.26 -10.42
C ARG A 676 -8.34 3.71 -8.96
N LEU A 677 -7.79 4.90 -8.70
CA LEU A 677 -7.54 5.37 -7.34
C LEU A 677 -8.85 5.73 -6.65
N LYS A 678 -8.98 5.33 -5.38
CA LYS A 678 -10.09 5.80 -4.54
C LYS A 678 -9.90 7.28 -4.24
N PHE A 679 -11.01 8.00 -4.14
CA PHE A 679 -10.97 9.40 -3.75
C PHE A 679 -10.36 9.55 -2.35
N ASP A 680 -9.29 10.32 -2.27
CA ASP A 680 -8.65 10.72 -1.02
C ASP A 680 -8.45 12.24 -1.08
N PRO A 681 -9.07 13.03 -0.19
CA PRO A 681 -9.04 14.48 -0.27
C PRO A 681 -7.62 15.07 -0.30
N THR A 682 -6.65 14.41 0.32
CA THR A 682 -5.26 14.88 0.39
C THR A 682 -4.58 14.81 -0.98
N SER A 683 -4.71 13.67 -1.66
CA SER A 683 -4.05 13.40 -2.94
C SER A 683 -4.83 13.90 -4.15
N THR A 684 -6.17 13.73 -4.18
CA THR A 684 -6.98 14.04 -5.36
C THR A 684 -7.05 15.52 -5.66
N TRP A 685 -7.21 16.38 -4.64
CA TRP A 685 -7.17 17.83 -4.83
C TRP A 685 -5.82 18.34 -5.33
N GLY A 686 -4.74 17.57 -5.14
CA GLY A 686 -3.41 17.90 -5.65
C GLY A 686 -3.30 17.99 -7.18
N VAL A 687 -4.31 17.54 -7.94
CA VAL A 687 -4.37 17.64 -9.41
C VAL A 687 -4.97 18.96 -9.90
N THR A 688 -5.83 19.60 -9.11
CA THR A 688 -6.62 20.77 -9.53
C THR A 688 -5.76 21.98 -9.88
N PHE A 689 -4.95 22.44 -8.93
CA PHE A 689 -4.05 23.58 -9.14
C PHE A 689 -3.06 23.39 -10.31
N PRO A 690 -2.41 22.22 -10.50
CA PRO A 690 -1.63 21.98 -11.71
C PRO A 690 -2.39 22.12 -13.04
N LEU A 691 -3.64 21.65 -13.10
CA LEU A 691 -4.48 21.81 -14.29
C LEU A 691 -4.86 23.29 -14.50
N GLU A 692 -5.14 24.02 -13.43
CA GLU A 692 -5.41 25.46 -13.49
C GLU A 692 -4.18 26.24 -13.96
N ALA A 693 -2.99 25.93 -13.44
CA ALA A 693 -1.73 26.53 -13.87
C ALA A 693 -1.44 26.24 -15.35
N LEU A 694 -1.67 25.00 -15.80
CA LEU A 694 -1.51 24.64 -17.20
C LEU A 694 -2.51 25.37 -18.10
N ALA A 695 -3.77 25.48 -17.68
CA ALA A 695 -4.81 26.23 -18.39
C ALA A 695 -4.46 27.72 -18.45
N LEU A 696 -3.92 28.28 -17.36
CA LEU A 696 -3.49 29.67 -17.25
C LEU A 696 -2.39 29.99 -18.27
N VAL A 697 -1.33 29.17 -18.31
CA VAL A 697 -0.23 29.41 -19.24
C VAL A 697 -0.65 29.13 -20.69
N THR A 698 -1.57 28.19 -20.93
CA THR A 698 -2.16 27.96 -22.26
C THR A 698 -2.96 29.18 -22.73
N LEU A 699 -3.72 29.79 -21.84
CA LEU A 699 -4.46 31.03 -22.10
C LEU A 699 -3.50 32.18 -22.43
N MET A 700 -2.45 32.35 -21.62
CA MET A 700 -1.39 33.34 -21.85
C MET A 700 -0.67 33.09 -23.19
N TYR A 701 -0.40 31.84 -23.53
CA TYR A 701 0.18 31.48 -24.82
C TYR A 701 -0.75 31.82 -25.98
N ALA A 702 -2.05 31.57 -25.86
CA ALA A 702 -3.03 31.94 -26.88
C ALA A 702 -3.16 33.46 -27.07
N ALA A 703 -2.97 34.24 -25.99
CA ALA A 703 -2.93 35.70 -26.04
C ALA A 703 -1.71 36.21 -26.81
N ALA A 704 -0.54 35.59 -26.60
CA ALA A 704 0.72 35.98 -27.24
C ALA A 704 0.91 35.40 -28.66
N VAL A 705 0.36 34.21 -28.91
CA VAL A 705 0.46 33.46 -30.17
C VAL A 705 -0.95 33.13 -30.64
N GLN A 706 -1.56 34.12 -31.28
CA GLN A 706 -2.93 34.02 -31.77
C GLN A 706 -3.05 32.95 -32.86
N GLY A 707 -4.07 32.11 -32.75
CA GLY A 707 -4.38 31.05 -33.70
C GLY A 707 -5.62 30.27 -33.27
N SER A 708 -6.37 29.72 -34.23
CA SER A 708 -7.57 28.94 -33.92
C SER A 708 -7.28 27.74 -33.01
N LEU A 709 -6.12 27.10 -33.20
CA LEU A 709 -5.66 26.00 -32.37
C LEU A 709 -5.33 26.46 -30.94
N SER A 710 -4.58 27.54 -30.76
CA SER A 710 -4.20 28.03 -29.43
C SER A 710 -5.41 28.54 -28.65
N THR A 711 -6.33 29.26 -29.30
CA THR A 711 -7.62 29.63 -28.72
C THR A 711 -8.45 28.40 -28.35
N GLY A 712 -8.53 27.38 -29.22
CA GLY A 712 -9.20 26.12 -28.93
C GLY A 712 -8.62 25.39 -27.72
N MET A 713 -7.29 25.36 -27.60
CA MET A 713 -6.58 24.80 -26.44
C MET A 713 -6.88 25.59 -25.16
N ALA A 714 -6.99 26.92 -25.23
CA ALA A 714 -7.35 27.75 -24.08
C ALA A 714 -8.77 27.44 -23.57
N TYR A 715 -9.77 27.31 -24.47
CA TYR A 715 -11.12 26.88 -24.10
C TYR A 715 -11.13 25.47 -23.50
N ALA A 716 -10.37 24.53 -24.09
CA ALA A 716 -10.26 23.17 -23.57
C ALA A 716 -9.62 23.16 -22.18
N GLY A 717 -8.52 23.89 -21.97
CA GLY A 717 -7.84 24.01 -20.69
C GLY A 717 -8.75 24.59 -19.60
N LEU A 718 -9.45 25.69 -19.90
CA LEU A 718 -10.40 26.30 -18.97
C LEU A 718 -11.54 25.34 -18.58
N THR A 719 -12.05 24.58 -19.55
CA THR A 719 -13.12 23.59 -19.34
C THR A 719 -12.62 22.43 -18.48
N VAL A 720 -11.45 21.87 -18.78
CA VAL A 720 -10.85 20.75 -18.04
C VAL A 720 -10.53 21.15 -16.60
N ALA A 721 -9.92 22.31 -16.37
CA ALA A 721 -9.62 22.82 -15.04
C ALA A 721 -10.90 23.02 -14.21
N SER A 722 -11.92 23.65 -14.80
CA SER A 722 -13.22 23.87 -14.14
C SER A 722 -13.94 22.54 -13.82
N ALA A 723 -13.91 21.58 -14.74
CA ALA A 723 -14.49 20.26 -14.54
C ALA A 723 -13.76 19.46 -13.45
N ALA A 724 -12.43 19.54 -13.37
CA ALA A 724 -11.65 18.88 -12.34
C ALA A 724 -12.00 19.38 -10.93
N VAL A 725 -12.13 20.70 -10.75
CA VAL A 725 -12.56 21.30 -9.47
C VAL A 725 -14.00 20.89 -9.13
N ALA A 726 -14.91 20.89 -10.10
CA ALA A 726 -16.29 20.44 -9.89
C ALA A 726 -16.36 18.97 -9.46
N LEU A 727 -15.62 18.08 -10.12
CA LEU A 727 -15.54 16.66 -9.77
C LEU A 727 -15.00 16.45 -8.35
N CYS A 728 -13.89 17.10 -8.00
CA CYS A 728 -13.31 17.01 -6.65
C CYS A 728 -14.27 17.57 -5.59
N THR A 729 -15.05 18.60 -5.93
CA THR A 729 -16.07 19.18 -5.06
C THR A 729 -17.19 18.18 -4.78
N PHE A 730 -17.75 17.54 -5.81
CA PHE A 730 -18.80 16.53 -5.62
C PHE A 730 -18.29 15.31 -4.84
N GLN A 731 -17.07 14.85 -5.10
CA GLN A 731 -16.47 13.74 -4.34
C GLN A 731 -16.22 14.12 -2.87
N SER A 732 -15.81 15.36 -2.62
CA SER A 732 -15.65 15.91 -1.27
C SER A 732 -16.99 16.03 -0.56
N LEU A 733 -18.04 16.47 -1.25
CA LEU A 733 -19.39 16.55 -0.71
C LEU A 733 -19.94 15.16 -0.39
N GLN A 734 -19.75 14.18 -1.28
CA GLN A 734 -20.17 12.80 -1.03
C GLN A 734 -19.49 12.24 0.23
N THR A 735 -18.18 12.40 0.36
CA THR A 735 -17.45 11.94 1.56
C THR A 735 -17.81 12.70 2.82
N LEU A 736 -18.18 13.98 2.72
CA LEU A 736 -18.73 14.76 3.82
C LEU A 736 -20.09 14.22 4.27
N LEU A 737 -21.00 13.94 3.33
CA LEU A 737 -22.33 13.39 3.59
C LEU A 737 -22.26 11.97 4.20
N MET A 738 -21.30 11.15 3.78
CA MET A 738 -21.05 9.81 4.35
C MET A 738 -20.32 9.86 5.71
N GLY A 739 -20.00 11.03 6.25
CA GLY A 739 -19.24 11.17 7.49
C GLY A 739 -17.78 10.71 7.40
N SER A 740 -17.24 10.53 6.19
CA SER A 740 -15.89 10.00 5.96
C SER A 740 -14.84 11.07 5.67
N PHE A 741 -15.20 12.36 5.75
CA PHE A 741 -14.28 13.47 5.44
C PHE A 741 -13.33 13.78 6.61
N PHE A 742 -13.84 13.93 7.83
CA PHE A 742 -13.06 14.24 9.03
C PHE A 742 -12.68 12.99 9.82
N VAL A 743 -12.02 12.06 9.15
CA VAL A 743 -11.56 10.78 9.73
C VAL A 743 -10.03 10.67 9.77
N MET A 744 -9.54 9.74 10.58
CA MET A 744 -8.12 9.40 10.64
C MET A 744 -7.69 8.72 9.34
N ASP A 745 -6.50 9.05 8.84
CA ASP A 745 -5.92 8.29 7.73
C ASP A 745 -5.57 6.88 8.21
N ALA A 746 -5.86 5.89 7.37
CA ALA A 746 -5.36 4.55 7.57
C ALA A 746 -3.83 4.59 7.61
N LYS A 747 -3.24 4.05 8.66
CA LYS A 747 -1.79 3.89 8.76
C LYS A 747 -1.38 2.64 8.01
N TYR A 748 -0.30 2.74 7.26
CA TYR A 748 0.21 1.66 6.44
C TYR A 748 1.73 1.81 6.33
N GLY A 749 2.42 0.68 6.37
CA GLY A 749 3.88 0.57 6.48
C GLY A 749 4.27 -0.91 6.38
N PRO A 750 5.56 -1.25 6.20
CA PRO A 750 5.98 -2.62 5.94
C PRO A 750 5.45 -3.63 6.98
N LEU A 751 5.52 -3.32 8.27
CA LEU A 751 5.00 -4.18 9.34
C LEU A 751 3.48 -4.30 9.39
N SER A 752 2.74 -3.64 8.49
CA SER A 752 1.29 -3.88 8.36
C SER A 752 0.99 -5.29 7.89
N GLN A 753 1.99 -6.01 7.36
CA GLN A 753 1.85 -7.43 7.04
C GLN A 753 1.35 -8.24 8.23
N GLN A 754 1.82 -7.98 9.46
CA GLN A 754 1.41 -8.76 10.65
C GLN A 754 -0.08 -8.61 10.95
N ILE A 755 -0.58 -7.38 11.07
CA ILE A 755 -2.01 -7.11 11.30
C ILE A 755 -2.87 -7.73 10.18
N LEU A 756 -2.39 -7.73 8.94
CA LEU A 756 -3.11 -8.33 7.82
C LEU A 756 -3.08 -9.87 7.87
N THR A 757 -1.99 -10.46 8.34
CA THR A 757 -1.89 -11.89 8.62
C THR A 757 -2.83 -12.28 9.77
N HIS A 758 -2.89 -11.50 10.85
CA HIS A 758 -3.80 -11.72 11.98
C HIS A 758 -5.26 -11.65 11.53
N GLU A 759 -5.59 -10.68 10.67
CA GLU A 759 -6.92 -10.58 10.08
C GLU A 759 -7.25 -11.79 9.20
N ALA A 760 -6.29 -12.32 8.45
CA ALA A 760 -6.46 -13.57 7.71
C ALA A 760 -6.70 -14.76 8.65
N PHE A 761 -5.99 -14.85 9.78
CA PHE A 761 -6.23 -15.87 10.80
C PHE A 761 -7.63 -15.78 11.41
N ARG A 762 -8.14 -14.59 11.74
CA ARG A 762 -9.53 -14.42 12.25
C ARG A 762 -10.56 -14.99 11.28
N ASN A 763 -10.42 -14.65 10.00
CA ASN A 763 -11.34 -15.14 8.96
C ASN A 763 -11.17 -16.63 8.69
N ALA A 764 -9.93 -17.14 8.69
CA ALA A 764 -9.64 -18.56 8.53
C ALA A 764 -10.14 -19.38 9.73
N GLY A 765 -10.02 -18.87 10.95
CA GLY A 765 -10.51 -19.52 12.17
C GLY A 765 -12.04 -19.59 12.23
N ALA A 766 -12.72 -18.53 11.78
CA ALA A 766 -14.18 -18.54 11.62
C ALA A 766 -14.63 -19.59 10.58
N ARG A 767 -13.90 -19.72 9.46
CA ARG A 767 -14.14 -20.78 8.46
C ARG A 767 -13.87 -22.17 9.02
N LEU A 768 -12.78 -22.35 9.75
CA LEU A 768 -12.42 -23.62 10.40
C LEU A 768 -13.50 -24.04 11.42
N THR A 769 -14.03 -23.10 12.19
CA THR A 769 -15.15 -23.31 13.12
C THR A 769 -16.42 -23.75 12.39
N ALA A 770 -16.72 -23.14 11.24
CA ALA A 770 -17.85 -23.55 10.41
C ALA A 770 -17.64 -24.93 9.78
N ALA A 771 -16.42 -25.23 9.33
CA ALA A 771 -16.05 -26.48 8.68
C ALA A 771 -16.08 -27.66 9.66
N VAL A 772 -15.58 -27.50 10.89
CA VAL A 772 -15.70 -28.56 11.93
C VAL A 772 -17.16 -28.80 12.30
N GLY A 773 -17.98 -27.75 12.37
CA GLY A 773 -19.42 -27.86 12.61
C GLY A 773 -20.18 -28.60 11.50
N ALA A 774 -19.60 -28.70 10.30
CA ALA A 774 -20.16 -29.44 9.18
C ALA A 774 -19.78 -30.94 9.16
N LEU A 775 -18.94 -31.40 10.10
CA LEU A 775 -18.57 -32.82 10.27
C LEU A 775 -19.60 -33.65 11.05
N ASP A 776 -20.78 -33.08 11.33
CA ASP A 776 -21.87 -33.75 12.06
C ASP A 776 -22.14 -35.14 11.45
N PRO A 777 -22.05 -36.23 12.24
CA PRO A 777 -22.21 -37.58 11.72
C PRO A 777 -23.58 -37.77 11.05
N ASP A 778 -23.58 -38.37 9.86
CA ASP A 778 -24.83 -38.74 9.19
C ASP A 778 -25.66 -39.70 10.08
N LYS A 779 -26.94 -39.92 9.75
CA LYS A 779 -27.84 -40.86 10.48
C LYS A 779 -27.28 -42.29 10.66
N THR A 780 -26.20 -42.62 9.95
CA THR A 780 -25.45 -43.87 9.96
C THR A 780 -24.23 -43.87 10.90
N GLY A 781 -23.89 -42.75 11.54
CA GLY A 781 -22.72 -42.60 12.41
C GLY A 781 -21.40 -42.38 11.68
N SER A 782 -21.43 -42.08 10.37
CA SER A 782 -20.25 -41.86 9.53
C SER A 782 -20.11 -40.39 9.13
N VAL A 783 -18.88 -39.87 9.14
CA VAL A 783 -18.57 -38.51 8.67
C VAL A 783 -18.54 -38.47 7.15
N ASN A 784 -19.03 -37.39 6.56
CA ASN A 784 -18.92 -37.16 5.13
C ASN A 784 -17.44 -36.98 4.73
N GLY A 785 -16.89 -37.93 3.98
CA GLY A 785 -15.48 -37.94 3.58
C GLY A 785 -15.04 -36.70 2.78
N ALA A 786 -15.93 -36.08 2.00
CA ALA A 786 -15.61 -34.84 1.28
C ALA A 786 -15.53 -33.63 2.23
N ALA A 787 -16.42 -33.57 3.24
CA ALA A 787 -16.38 -32.54 4.27
C ALA A 787 -15.14 -32.71 5.17
N LEU A 788 -14.79 -33.96 5.50
CA LEU A 788 -13.57 -34.27 6.25
C LEU A 788 -12.30 -33.87 5.48
N ALA A 789 -12.23 -34.18 4.18
CA ALA A 789 -11.09 -33.81 3.35
C ALA A 789 -10.93 -32.28 3.20
N ASP A 790 -12.03 -31.55 3.03
CA ASP A 790 -12.03 -30.07 2.98
C ASP A 790 -11.60 -29.48 4.33
N PHE A 791 -12.18 -29.96 5.44
CA PHE A 791 -11.80 -29.54 6.79
C PHE A 791 -10.32 -29.81 7.08
N ALA A 792 -9.83 -31.02 6.78
CA ALA A 792 -8.46 -31.42 7.01
C ALA A 792 -7.47 -30.56 6.19
N LEU A 793 -7.80 -30.25 4.94
CA LEU A 793 -7.01 -29.34 4.11
C LEU A 793 -6.98 -27.91 4.69
N GLN A 794 -8.13 -27.38 5.10
CA GLN A 794 -8.22 -26.06 5.73
C GLN A 794 -7.40 -26.01 7.03
N PHE A 795 -7.48 -27.06 7.84
CA PHE A 795 -6.71 -27.19 9.08
C PHE A 795 -5.21 -27.27 8.81
N ARG A 796 -4.76 -28.14 7.88
CA ARG A 796 -3.34 -28.27 7.52
C ARG A 796 -2.72 -26.93 7.11
N ARG A 797 -3.43 -26.14 6.29
CA ARG A 797 -3.01 -24.78 5.91
C ARG A 797 -3.01 -23.81 7.09
N TYR A 798 -4.04 -23.86 7.94
CA TYR A 798 -4.11 -23.03 9.14
C TYR A 798 -2.95 -23.31 10.09
N ARG A 799 -2.67 -24.60 10.38
CA ARG A 799 -1.56 -25.04 11.25
C ARG A 799 -0.21 -24.63 10.69
N MET A 800 0.05 -24.87 9.40
CA MET A 800 1.32 -24.47 8.77
C MET A 800 1.52 -22.95 8.85
N ALA A 801 0.48 -22.17 8.52
CA ALA A 801 0.56 -20.72 8.60
C ALA A 801 0.80 -20.26 10.04
N PHE A 802 0.13 -20.88 11.02
CA PHE A 802 0.29 -20.61 12.45
C PHE A 802 1.73 -20.85 12.91
N ALA A 803 2.25 -22.06 12.67
CA ALA A 803 3.60 -22.45 13.09
C ALA A 803 4.66 -21.52 12.49
N TRP A 804 4.53 -21.20 11.19
CA TRP A 804 5.41 -20.25 10.53
C TRP A 804 5.31 -18.84 11.12
N HIS A 805 4.09 -18.33 11.32
CA HIS A 805 3.88 -16.96 11.82
C HIS A 805 4.46 -16.80 13.22
N ALA A 806 4.22 -17.77 14.10
CA ALA A 806 4.82 -17.83 15.44
C ALA A 806 6.37 -17.85 15.38
N GLU A 807 6.96 -18.69 14.52
CA GLU A 807 8.41 -18.75 14.33
C GLU A 807 8.99 -17.40 13.87
N GLN A 808 8.36 -16.74 12.89
CA GLN A 808 8.84 -15.44 12.41
C GLN A 808 8.72 -14.35 13.48
N GLU A 809 7.67 -14.43 14.30
CA GLU A 809 7.48 -13.53 15.41
C GLU A 809 8.58 -13.67 16.44
N GLU A 810 8.89 -14.89 16.87
CA GLU A 810 9.93 -15.14 17.87
C GLU A 810 11.34 -14.81 17.36
N THR A 811 11.67 -15.25 16.15
CA THR A 811 13.05 -15.20 15.62
C THR A 811 13.43 -13.83 15.04
N VAL A 812 12.44 -13.06 14.59
CA VAL A 812 12.66 -11.75 13.94
C VAL A 812 11.96 -10.63 14.69
N ILE A 813 10.64 -10.68 14.86
CA ILE A 813 9.86 -9.50 15.27
C ILE A 813 10.01 -9.21 16.76
N PHE A 814 9.76 -10.17 17.62
CA PHE A 814 9.88 -10.07 19.08
C PHE A 814 11.32 -9.76 19.46
N ARG A 815 12.29 -10.45 18.85
CA ARG A 815 13.71 -10.15 19.05
C ARG A 815 14.05 -8.69 18.75
N GLU A 816 13.50 -8.13 17.68
CA GLU A 816 13.71 -6.71 17.37
C GLU A 816 13.03 -5.80 18.39
N PHE A 817 11.79 -6.09 18.81
CA PHE A 817 11.10 -5.31 19.83
C PHE A 817 11.78 -5.38 21.21
N GLU A 818 12.29 -6.56 21.59
CA GLU A 818 13.00 -6.79 22.84
C GLU A 818 14.35 -6.10 22.91
N SER A 819 14.94 -5.75 21.75
CA SER A 819 16.12 -4.89 21.70
C SER A 819 15.85 -3.47 22.25
N TYR A 820 14.58 -3.02 22.21
CA TYR A 820 14.15 -1.74 22.78
C TYR A 820 13.65 -1.89 24.22
N VAL A 821 12.91 -2.96 24.51
CA VAL A 821 12.37 -3.26 25.84
C VAL A 821 12.59 -4.75 26.15
N PRO A 822 13.62 -5.12 26.92
CA PRO A 822 13.88 -6.51 27.25
C PRO A 822 12.66 -7.18 27.92
N GLU A 823 12.45 -8.45 27.62
CA GLU A 823 11.35 -9.29 28.16
C GLU A 823 9.94 -8.81 27.80
N LEU A 824 9.79 -7.93 26.80
CA LEU A 824 8.48 -7.42 26.37
C LEU A 824 7.55 -8.53 25.86
N CYS A 825 8.09 -9.58 25.22
CA CYS A 825 7.31 -10.64 24.59
C CYS A 825 7.30 -11.95 25.41
N SER A 826 7.70 -11.93 26.69
CA SER A 826 7.83 -13.14 27.52
C SER A 826 6.54 -13.94 27.63
N ARG A 827 5.39 -13.26 27.63
CA ARG A 827 4.06 -13.88 27.66
C ARG A 827 3.74 -14.57 26.33
N GLN A 828 3.97 -13.89 25.21
CA GLN A 828 3.71 -14.40 23.87
C GLN A 828 4.52 -15.66 23.57
N HIS A 829 5.80 -15.70 24.00
CA HIS A 829 6.63 -16.90 23.89
C HIS A 829 6.02 -18.13 24.61
N LEU A 830 5.33 -17.93 25.73
CA LEU A 830 4.66 -19.03 26.45
C LEU A 830 3.36 -19.44 25.75
N GLU A 831 2.56 -18.46 25.33
CA GLU A 831 1.29 -18.70 24.62
C GLU A 831 1.53 -19.44 23.30
N HIS A 832 2.57 -19.09 22.53
CA HIS A 832 2.93 -19.79 21.30
C HIS A 832 3.23 -21.28 21.54
N ALA A 833 4.03 -21.59 22.56
CA ALA A 833 4.36 -22.97 22.89
C ALA A 833 3.12 -23.78 23.32
N GLU A 834 2.20 -23.17 24.06
CA GLU A 834 0.92 -23.81 24.45
C GLU A 834 0.02 -24.05 23.24
N HIS A 835 -0.13 -23.06 22.36
CA HIS A 835 -0.93 -23.16 21.14
C HIS A 835 -0.37 -24.21 20.16
N GLU A 836 0.95 -24.34 20.04
CA GLU A 836 1.58 -25.35 19.19
C GLU A 836 1.23 -26.78 19.65
N LEU A 837 1.22 -27.03 20.97
CA LEU A 837 0.81 -28.32 21.53
C LEU A 837 -0.66 -28.65 21.22
N VAL A 838 -1.54 -27.66 21.23
CA VAL A 838 -2.96 -27.83 20.84
C VAL A 838 -3.08 -28.19 19.37
N MET A 839 -2.33 -27.51 18.49
CA MET A 839 -2.33 -27.79 17.05
C MET A 839 -1.86 -29.22 16.74
N GLU A 840 -0.81 -29.70 17.40
CA GLU A 840 -0.32 -31.08 17.22
C GLU A 840 -1.33 -32.12 17.71
N ARG A 841 -2.03 -31.83 18.82
CA ARG A 841 -3.10 -32.71 19.31
C ARG A 841 -4.26 -32.83 18.32
N TRP A 842 -4.68 -31.71 17.71
CA TRP A 842 -5.74 -31.73 16.70
C TRP A 842 -5.31 -32.41 15.40
N ALA A 843 -4.06 -32.24 14.99
CA ALA A 843 -3.51 -32.96 13.84
C ALA A 843 -3.62 -34.48 14.02
N ALA A 844 -3.24 -35.00 15.20
CA ALA A 844 -3.38 -36.42 15.51
C ALA A 844 -4.85 -36.90 15.49
N ALA A 845 -5.78 -36.07 15.97
CA ALA A 845 -7.22 -36.38 15.91
C ALA A 845 -7.74 -36.43 14.46
N ILE A 846 -7.30 -35.51 13.60
CA ILE A 846 -7.68 -35.48 12.19
C ILE A 846 -7.09 -36.65 11.42
N GLU A 847 -5.82 -37.01 11.67
CA GLU A 847 -5.19 -38.20 11.08
C GLU A 847 -5.95 -39.48 11.47
N ALA A 848 -6.42 -39.57 12.72
CA ALA A 848 -7.26 -40.68 13.17
C ALA A 848 -8.61 -40.73 12.44
N LEU A 849 -9.23 -39.58 12.16
CA LEU A 849 -10.46 -39.48 11.38
C LEU A 849 -10.24 -39.84 9.90
N GLU A 850 -9.20 -39.31 9.25
CA GLU A 850 -8.87 -39.63 7.86
C GLU A 850 -8.60 -41.14 7.70
N ALA A 851 -7.84 -41.75 8.63
CA ALA A 851 -7.57 -43.19 8.63
C ALA A 851 -8.84 -44.06 8.84
N SER A 852 -9.85 -43.54 9.55
CA SER A 852 -11.13 -44.23 9.74
C SER A 852 -12.04 -44.16 8.52
N SER A 853 -11.85 -43.16 7.65
CA SER A 853 -12.65 -42.94 6.44
C SER A 853 -12.16 -43.73 5.21
N ASP A 854 -11.01 -44.41 5.33
CA ASP A 854 -10.44 -45.25 4.28
C ASP A 854 -11.30 -46.53 4.08
N PRO A 855 -11.85 -46.78 2.87
CA PRO A 855 -12.69 -47.95 2.59
C PRO A 855 -11.99 -49.31 2.79
N ASP A 856 -10.66 -49.37 2.83
CA ASP A 856 -9.89 -50.60 3.09
C ASP A 856 -9.62 -50.86 4.59
N SER A 857 -10.05 -49.96 5.48
CA SER A 857 -9.90 -50.08 6.93
C SER A 857 -10.78 -51.19 7.52
N LYS A 858 -10.14 -52.27 8.01
CA LYS A 858 -10.82 -53.41 8.68
C LYS A 858 -11.03 -53.25 10.19
N LYS A 859 -10.83 -52.05 10.76
CA LYS A 859 -10.93 -51.82 12.22
C LYS A 859 -12.23 -51.10 12.60
N ASP A 860 -12.93 -51.66 13.58
CA ASP A 860 -14.06 -51.00 14.26
C ASP A 860 -13.50 -49.90 15.19
N ASN A 861 -13.35 -48.69 14.66
CA ASN A 861 -12.79 -47.52 15.34
C ASN A 861 -13.87 -46.51 15.77
N SER A 862 -15.13 -46.91 15.87
CA SER A 862 -16.28 -46.02 16.13
C SER A 862 -16.13 -45.15 17.39
N ALA A 863 -15.53 -45.68 18.46
CA ALA A 863 -15.24 -44.94 19.68
C ALA A 863 -14.17 -43.84 19.48
N THR A 864 -13.07 -44.15 18.78
CA THR A 864 -11.97 -43.20 18.50
C THR A 864 -12.41 -42.07 17.56
N VAL A 865 -13.31 -42.37 16.62
CA VAL A 865 -13.92 -41.38 15.72
C VAL A 865 -14.80 -40.41 16.49
N THR A 866 -15.65 -40.93 17.38
CA THR A 866 -16.53 -40.10 18.22
C THR A 866 -15.72 -39.20 19.16
N GLU A 867 -14.69 -39.76 19.81
CA GLU A 867 -13.78 -39.00 20.69
C GLU A 867 -13.03 -37.89 19.94
N SER A 868 -12.53 -38.19 18.72
CA SER A 868 -11.82 -37.20 17.90
C SER A 868 -12.73 -36.08 17.42
N LEU A 869 -13.99 -36.40 17.04
CA LEU A 869 -14.99 -35.39 16.66
C LEU A 869 -15.39 -34.52 17.85
N ASP A 870 -15.69 -35.12 19.00
CA ASP A 870 -16.07 -34.40 20.22
C ASP A 870 -14.95 -33.45 20.67
N LEU A 871 -13.69 -33.90 20.58
CA LEU A 871 -12.53 -33.07 20.86
C LEU A 871 -12.46 -31.85 19.91
N LEU A 872 -12.51 -32.07 18.60
CA LEU A 872 -12.37 -31.00 17.61
C LEU A 872 -13.55 -30.00 17.67
N MET A 873 -14.78 -30.50 17.79
CA MET A 873 -15.99 -29.67 17.84
C MET A 873 -16.08 -28.84 19.13
N SER A 874 -15.52 -29.32 20.24
CA SER A 874 -15.51 -28.58 21.51
C SER A 874 -14.35 -27.59 21.63
N GLU A 875 -13.14 -27.97 21.19
CA GLU A 875 -11.94 -27.16 21.41
C GLU A 875 -11.73 -26.08 20.35
N ILE A 876 -11.99 -26.34 19.06
CA ILE A 876 -11.71 -25.39 17.97
C ILE A 876 -12.45 -24.05 18.17
N PRO A 877 -13.77 -24.01 18.44
CA PRO A 877 -14.47 -22.75 18.62
C PRO A 877 -13.92 -21.94 19.81
N HIS A 878 -13.55 -22.62 20.91
CA HIS A 878 -12.98 -21.97 22.08
C HIS A 878 -11.60 -21.38 21.79
N PHE A 879 -10.73 -22.17 21.18
CA PHE A 879 -9.39 -21.74 20.80
C PHE A 879 -9.41 -20.56 19.81
N VAL A 880 -10.33 -20.55 18.84
CA VAL A 880 -10.43 -19.42 17.88
C VAL A 880 -10.72 -18.10 18.63
N VAL A 881 -11.55 -18.13 19.67
CA VAL A 881 -11.84 -16.97 20.52
C VAL A 881 -10.62 -16.58 21.37
N GLU A 882 -9.92 -17.55 21.93
CA GLU A 882 -8.70 -17.32 22.74
C GLU A 882 -7.55 -16.77 21.88
N PHE A 883 -7.32 -17.36 20.72
CA PHE A 883 -6.31 -16.94 19.76
C PHE A 883 -6.60 -15.53 19.23
N GLU A 884 -7.86 -15.18 18.99
CA GLU A 884 -8.23 -13.79 18.66
C GLU A 884 -7.79 -12.81 19.76
N ALA A 885 -7.98 -13.16 21.04
CA ALA A 885 -7.54 -12.32 22.15
C ALA A 885 -6.01 -12.17 22.21
N HIS A 886 -5.27 -13.25 21.93
CA HIS A 886 -3.81 -13.23 21.78
C HIS A 886 -3.39 -12.26 20.65
N LEU A 887 -3.93 -12.43 19.44
CA LEU A 887 -3.63 -11.57 18.28
C LEU A 887 -3.94 -10.08 18.57
N VAL A 888 -5.06 -9.79 19.23
CA VAL A 888 -5.42 -8.41 19.64
C VAL A 888 -4.39 -7.86 20.63
N GLY A 889 -3.92 -8.66 21.59
CA GLY A 889 -2.88 -8.26 22.53
C GLY A 889 -1.60 -7.80 21.84
N GLU A 890 -1.16 -8.53 20.81
CA GLU A 890 0.03 -8.16 20.04
C GLU A 890 -0.16 -6.88 19.22
N GLU A 891 -1.32 -6.75 18.58
CA GLU A 891 -1.67 -5.58 17.79
C GLU A 891 -1.73 -4.30 18.63
N GLU A 892 -2.23 -4.41 19.86
CA GLU A 892 -2.40 -3.31 20.80
C GLU A 892 -1.08 -2.92 21.49
N HIS A 893 -0.23 -3.89 21.81
CA HIS A 893 0.95 -3.66 22.64
C HIS A 893 2.28 -3.68 21.85
N LEU A 894 2.47 -4.65 20.97
CA LEU A 894 3.73 -4.84 20.25
C LEU A 894 3.77 -3.99 18.99
N GLN A 895 2.78 -4.12 18.11
CA GLN A 895 2.74 -3.41 16.83
C GLN A 895 2.67 -1.89 17.00
N ARG A 896 1.97 -1.40 18.04
CA ARG A 896 1.89 0.04 18.35
C ARG A 896 3.22 0.59 18.87
N GLY A 897 3.92 -0.18 19.69
CA GLY A 897 5.28 0.13 20.14
C GLY A 897 6.24 0.17 18.95
N GLY A 898 6.29 -0.92 18.19
CA GLY A 898 7.12 -1.09 17.00
C GLY A 898 6.94 0.05 16.00
N ARG A 899 5.71 0.33 15.56
CA ARG A 899 5.44 1.41 14.59
C ARG A 899 5.84 2.82 15.06
N LYS A 900 5.98 3.03 16.37
CA LYS A 900 6.37 4.33 16.91
C LYS A 900 7.90 4.47 16.99
N HIS A 901 8.61 3.36 17.24
CA HIS A 901 10.03 3.37 17.55
C HIS A 901 10.91 2.86 16.41
N LEU A 902 10.40 1.98 15.55
CA LEU A 902 11.09 1.47 14.38
C LEU A 902 10.90 2.39 13.17
N ASN A 903 12.01 2.84 12.58
CA ASN A 903 11.98 3.54 11.30
C ASN A 903 11.62 2.58 10.16
N VAL A 904 11.27 3.13 8.99
CA VAL A 904 10.80 2.33 7.84
C VAL A 904 11.89 1.40 7.31
N ASP A 905 13.15 1.82 7.35
CA ASP A 905 14.27 1.02 6.81
C ASP A 905 14.52 -0.24 7.66
N LEU A 906 14.42 -0.12 8.99
CA LEU A 906 14.50 -1.24 9.92
C LEU A 906 13.30 -2.18 9.75
N GLN A 907 12.10 -1.64 9.56
CA GLN A 907 10.92 -2.45 9.23
C GLN A 907 11.10 -3.25 7.92
N LYS A 908 11.73 -2.65 6.90
CA LYS A 908 12.06 -3.35 5.64
C LYS A 908 13.11 -4.45 5.86
N GLN A 909 14.12 -4.20 6.70
CA GLN A 909 15.13 -5.19 7.06
C GLN A 909 14.53 -6.39 7.78
N MET A 910 13.59 -6.17 8.71
CA MET A 910 12.87 -7.26 9.38
C MET A 910 12.15 -8.16 8.37
N ILE A 911 11.41 -7.59 7.41
CA ILE A 911 10.68 -8.38 6.41
C ILE A 911 11.62 -9.09 5.45
N ARG A 912 12.77 -8.48 5.10
CA ARG A 912 13.81 -9.16 4.32
C ARG A 912 14.38 -10.36 5.08
N LYS A 913 14.63 -10.20 6.38
CA LYS A 913 15.09 -11.32 7.21
C LYS A 913 14.06 -12.45 7.23
N ILE A 914 12.77 -12.13 7.40
CA ILE A 914 11.66 -13.10 7.31
C ILE A 914 11.67 -13.81 5.94
N TRP A 915 11.86 -13.07 4.85
CA TRP A 915 11.98 -13.65 3.52
C TRP A 915 13.15 -14.62 3.41
N ASP A 916 14.33 -14.24 3.89
CA ASP A 916 15.56 -15.03 3.77
C ASP A 916 15.57 -16.27 4.67
N THR A 917 14.87 -16.25 5.81
CA THR A 917 14.79 -17.39 6.75
C THR A 917 13.67 -18.37 6.43
N THR A 918 12.69 -17.98 5.61
CA THR A 918 11.52 -18.81 5.31
C THR A 918 11.76 -19.71 4.09
N PRO A 919 11.54 -21.03 4.20
CA PRO A 919 11.61 -21.94 3.06
C PRO A 919 10.62 -21.58 1.94
N VAL A 920 10.98 -21.89 0.69
CA VAL A 920 10.18 -21.53 -0.49
C VAL A 920 8.83 -22.26 -0.47
N GLU A 921 8.82 -23.49 0.00
CA GLU A 921 7.65 -24.36 0.11
C GLU A 921 6.60 -23.71 1.02
N VAL A 922 7.02 -23.19 2.17
CA VAL A 922 6.13 -22.46 3.09
C VAL A 922 5.54 -21.22 2.42
N TRP A 923 6.35 -20.44 1.70
CA TRP A 923 5.85 -19.27 0.95
C TRP A 923 4.80 -19.64 -0.10
N THR A 924 4.93 -20.79 -0.75
CA THR A 924 3.98 -21.21 -1.80
C THR A 924 2.58 -21.44 -1.27
N GLU A 925 2.42 -21.83 0.00
CA GLU A 925 1.12 -22.00 0.65
C GLU A 925 0.71 -20.77 1.47
N PHE A 926 1.65 -20.10 2.12
CA PHE A 926 1.37 -18.97 3.01
C PHE A 926 0.81 -17.75 2.28
N PHE A 927 1.40 -17.35 1.14
CA PHE A 927 0.90 -16.21 0.40
C PHE A 927 -0.55 -16.40 -0.08
N PRO A 928 -0.91 -17.52 -0.74
CA PRO A 928 -2.30 -17.84 -1.04
C PRO A 928 -3.20 -17.88 0.18
N PHE A 929 -2.76 -18.49 1.29
CA PHE A 929 -3.54 -18.58 2.53
C PHE A 929 -3.96 -17.19 3.03
N VAL A 930 -3.01 -16.26 3.17
CA VAL A 930 -3.33 -14.90 3.64
C VAL A 930 -4.23 -14.18 2.65
N VAL A 931 -3.91 -14.24 1.36
CA VAL A 931 -4.66 -13.54 0.31
C VAL A 931 -6.11 -14.05 0.20
N ALA A 932 -6.34 -15.35 0.32
CA ALA A 932 -7.67 -15.97 0.23
C ALA A 932 -8.54 -15.75 1.48
N ASN A 933 -7.92 -15.52 2.63
CA ASN A 933 -8.62 -15.31 3.90
C ASN A 933 -8.80 -13.82 4.28
N LEU A 934 -8.09 -12.90 3.63
CA LEU A 934 -8.34 -11.47 3.81
C LEU A 934 -9.72 -11.07 3.23
N PRO A 935 -10.59 -10.40 4.01
CA PRO A 935 -11.98 -10.17 3.61
C PRO A 935 -12.13 -9.01 2.62
N MET A 936 -11.23 -8.03 2.60
CA MET A 936 -11.27 -6.90 1.66
C MET A 936 -10.14 -6.96 0.63
N HIS A 937 -10.42 -6.71 -0.65
CA HIS A 937 -9.37 -6.68 -1.67
C HIS A 937 -8.29 -5.61 -1.42
N GLN A 938 -8.64 -4.50 -0.77
CA GLN A 938 -7.65 -3.48 -0.40
C GLN A 938 -6.66 -3.97 0.66
N GLN A 939 -7.07 -4.88 1.54
CA GLN A 939 -6.17 -5.54 2.48
C GLN A 939 -5.23 -6.49 1.74
N ARG A 940 -5.74 -7.28 0.78
CA ARG A 940 -4.93 -8.17 -0.07
C ARG A 940 -3.84 -7.39 -0.82
N VAL A 941 -4.21 -6.30 -1.47
CA VAL A 941 -3.28 -5.42 -2.19
C VAL A 941 -2.22 -4.84 -1.25
N LYS A 942 -2.60 -4.40 -0.05
CA LYS A 942 -1.67 -3.90 0.97
C LYS A 942 -0.71 -4.99 1.43
N PHE A 943 -1.21 -6.17 1.78
CA PHE A 943 -0.38 -7.29 2.21
C PHE A 943 0.70 -7.63 1.17
N ILE A 944 0.29 -7.76 -0.09
CA ILE A 944 1.21 -8.05 -1.20
C ILE A 944 2.26 -6.93 -1.35
N ARG A 945 1.85 -5.66 -1.27
CA ARG A 945 2.78 -4.52 -1.37
C ARG A 945 3.81 -4.48 -0.24
N CYS A 946 3.48 -4.99 0.96
CA CYS A 946 4.46 -5.09 2.05
C CYS A 946 5.70 -5.89 1.64
N PHE A 947 5.50 -6.99 0.92
CA PHE A 947 6.58 -7.84 0.43
C PHE A 947 7.09 -7.40 -0.95
N ALA A 948 6.21 -7.45 -1.96
CA ALA A 948 6.56 -7.33 -3.37
C ALA A 948 6.86 -5.90 -3.86
N VAL A 949 6.59 -4.87 -3.04
CA VAL A 949 6.89 -3.48 -3.40
C VAL A 949 7.88 -2.86 -2.42
N TRP A 950 7.70 -3.08 -1.11
CA TRP A 950 8.58 -2.51 -0.10
C TRP A 950 9.83 -3.35 0.17
N ALA A 951 9.67 -4.58 0.64
CA ALA A 951 10.78 -5.33 1.22
C ALA A 951 11.67 -6.01 0.17
N VAL A 952 11.08 -6.78 -0.74
CA VAL A 952 11.78 -7.63 -1.73
C VAL A 952 11.23 -7.38 -3.15
N PRO A 953 11.28 -6.14 -3.66
CA PRO A 953 10.76 -5.82 -5.00
C PRO A 953 11.40 -6.65 -6.12
N GLU A 954 12.66 -7.06 -5.96
CA GLU A 954 13.37 -7.96 -6.87
C GLU A 954 12.77 -9.37 -6.97
N ARG A 955 11.89 -9.74 -6.03
CA ARG A 955 11.17 -11.03 -6.00
C ARG A 955 9.68 -10.91 -6.33
N ALA A 956 9.20 -9.73 -6.75
CA ALA A 956 7.78 -9.48 -6.97
C ALA A 956 7.10 -10.52 -7.89
N GLN A 957 7.74 -10.87 -9.01
CA GLN A 957 7.19 -11.87 -9.95
C GLN A 957 7.16 -13.30 -9.39
N LEU A 958 8.10 -13.63 -8.49
CA LEU A 958 8.10 -14.92 -7.81
C LEU A 958 6.93 -15.00 -6.83
N ILE A 959 6.72 -13.93 -6.05
CA ILE A 959 5.57 -13.81 -5.13
C ILE A 959 4.27 -13.93 -5.91
N GLY A 960 4.15 -13.22 -7.04
CA GLY A 960 2.94 -13.33 -7.85
C GLY A 960 2.74 -14.69 -8.49
N ARG A 961 3.81 -15.42 -8.84
CA ARG A 961 3.69 -16.82 -9.27
C ARG A 961 3.10 -17.70 -8.16
N MET A 962 3.61 -17.57 -6.93
CA MET A 962 3.10 -18.32 -5.77
C MET A 962 1.62 -18.03 -5.54
N ILE A 963 1.23 -16.76 -5.55
CA ILE A 963 -0.17 -16.34 -5.38
C ILE A 963 -1.03 -16.87 -6.53
N ALA A 964 -0.62 -16.68 -7.79
CA ALA A 964 -1.41 -17.06 -8.96
C ALA A 964 -1.70 -18.57 -9.03
N MET A 965 -0.80 -19.40 -8.49
CA MET A 965 -0.98 -20.85 -8.40
C MET A 965 -1.90 -21.29 -7.26
N GLY A 966 -2.14 -20.44 -6.24
CA GLY A 966 -2.94 -20.78 -5.06
C GLY A 966 -4.24 -19.96 -4.89
N VAL A 967 -4.55 -19.02 -5.79
CA VAL A 967 -5.82 -18.27 -5.78
C VAL A 967 -6.62 -18.45 -7.08
N ASP A 968 -7.94 -18.30 -6.99
CA ASP A 968 -8.85 -18.45 -8.12
C ASP A 968 -8.66 -17.36 -9.19
N ALA A 969 -9.05 -17.66 -10.44
CA ALA A 969 -8.86 -16.74 -11.56
C ALA A 969 -9.52 -15.36 -11.38
N PRO A 970 -10.76 -15.24 -10.86
CA PRO A 970 -11.34 -13.94 -10.53
C PRO A 970 -10.51 -13.10 -9.55
N LEU A 971 -9.99 -13.73 -8.49
CA LEU A 971 -9.15 -13.05 -7.51
C LEU A 971 -7.80 -12.62 -8.10
N TRP A 972 -7.13 -13.53 -8.83
CA TRP A 972 -5.86 -13.24 -9.49
C TRP A 972 -5.98 -12.08 -10.48
N SER A 973 -7.02 -12.09 -11.32
CA SER A 973 -7.29 -11.04 -12.31
C SER A 973 -7.38 -9.64 -11.70
N ARG A 974 -7.98 -9.53 -10.51
CA ARG A 974 -8.04 -8.26 -9.77
C ARG A 974 -6.70 -7.89 -9.15
N ILE A 975 -6.01 -8.84 -8.52
CA ILE A 975 -4.73 -8.55 -7.85
C ILE A 975 -3.71 -7.98 -8.85
N LYS A 976 -3.57 -8.61 -10.02
CA LYS A 976 -2.60 -8.16 -11.04
C LYS A 976 -2.91 -6.77 -11.61
N LEU A 977 -4.16 -6.33 -11.59
CA LEU A 977 -4.53 -4.96 -11.95
C LEU A 977 -4.04 -3.94 -10.90
N TYR A 978 -4.08 -4.31 -9.61
CA TYR A 978 -3.74 -3.39 -8.53
C TYR A 978 -2.25 -3.39 -8.17
N VAL A 979 -1.57 -4.51 -8.40
CA VAL A 979 -0.14 -4.73 -8.19
C VAL A 979 0.46 -5.34 -9.48
N PRO A 980 0.60 -4.58 -10.57
CA PRO A 980 1.16 -5.11 -11.83
C PRO A 980 2.60 -5.61 -11.71
N GLU A 981 3.31 -5.23 -10.64
CA GLU A 981 4.69 -5.62 -10.33
C GLU A 981 4.86 -7.13 -10.11
N ILE A 982 3.80 -7.82 -9.67
CA ILE A 982 3.87 -9.25 -9.34
C ILE A 982 3.56 -10.17 -10.51
N VAL A 983 3.14 -9.64 -11.67
CA VAL A 983 2.70 -10.50 -12.79
C VAL A 983 3.86 -11.40 -13.23
N PRO A 984 3.71 -12.74 -13.17
CA PRO A 984 4.78 -13.67 -13.51
C PRO A 984 4.93 -13.81 -15.02
N ARG A 985 6.12 -14.24 -15.46
CA ARG A 985 6.38 -14.51 -16.87
C ARG A 985 5.50 -15.66 -17.36
N GLY A 986 4.80 -15.46 -18.46
CA GLY A 986 3.88 -16.44 -19.05
C GLY A 986 2.42 -16.12 -18.82
N ASP A 987 2.07 -15.28 -17.85
CA ASP A 987 0.71 -14.72 -17.75
C ASP A 987 0.53 -13.58 -18.76
N SER A 988 -0.70 -13.44 -19.22
CA SER A 988 -1.20 -12.21 -19.86
C SER A 988 -0.77 -10.98 -19.05
N ASN A 989 -0.29 -9.96 -19.75
CA ASN A 989 0.10 -8.66 -19.18
C ASN A 989 1.44 -8.65 -18.41
N TRP A 990 2.23 -9.72 -18.49
CA TRP A 990 3.61 -9.68 -18.05
C TRP A 990 4.38 -8.55 -18.74
N ARG A 991 5.11 -7.77 -17.95
CA ARG A 991 6.06 -6.77 -18.44
C ARG A 991 7.44 -7.15 -17.92
N LYS A 992 8.46 -6.86 -18.71
CA LYS A 992 9.84 -6.97 -18.24
C LYS A 992 10.06 -5.89 -17.19
N PHE A 993 10.03 -6.27 -15.93
CA PHE A 993 10.52 -5.45 -14.82
C PHE A 993 12.06 -5.55 -14.85
N PHE A 994 12.73 -4.41 -14.98
CA PHE A 994 14.19 -4.32 -15.01
C PHE A 994 14.74 -4.11 -13.60
#